data_AF-A0A4Y6Q3A4-F1
#
_entry.id   AF-A0A4Y6Q3A4-F1
#
_cell.length_a   1.000
_cell.length_b   1.000
_cell.length_c   1.000
_cell.angle_alpha   90.00
_cell.angle_beta   90.00
_cell.angle_gamma   90.00
#
_symmetry.space_group_name_H-M   'P 1'
#
loop_
_entity.id
_entity.type
_entity.pdbx_description
1 polymer ?
#
loop_
_entity_poly.entity_id
_entity_poly.type
_entity_poly.pdbx_seq_one_letter_code
_entity_poly.pdbx_strand_id
1 'polypeptide(L)'
;MNVLSHRFCTLLGCAALSLATATTASAQEKSPEPRFQETFEPAGAGEKVRLTVEPTVAKDTWEVHIASEGESGATQLREKLPRWIFADHYGFEVATEELDDGVSAVMFAALPGVNGDGPPSATQFQVVWAVEEKRNKLRWTRVDTAQYSSLDGGQRLAFEKARTKKGKSQLVRRRRGSDSIFCGSPTDAPVLFDLYEPDSGTFTQKLDIDRLLKDAPTLNAKKPDAEFQPPSLQAWYQWFAASSDRRSPNRRGALIRPLELGDHKVNTAWMEGVDGLGRGEFVSAQLNDAVALESIRILPGLGGSKALFEAFARPTRVLVGLSDGSRFVIDLGRVSREQIDNGRGVLVELPKPIESRCMSVMLLDSTRGKRVSGQPSWTRDTAIIAEITPYSELHAKDAKATARRIVERISTEKNARARQRISELALSLEDELVSVVRQAVAEGTPEERRRIIPLMASLPAEEAVPMLIKFLRESDPADAEYRAVKRSLAAHYAEAAPGLIAFLGEDAPDKDRKHTDVLRLLGRVGQPAHLNQLVEHLGQGSRSVRNERIRAIGSGGRPLVEPLLVYAHANINTEGGYDALKALNLLGKRLHFNGLGELPRPELFEPMLDKVESRRTLLRALRVAKFFRAQGFLDTVKRKFADHEDALVRRAAIAAIERYPSAEARNLLVDALSDSSPDVRITAVSALAERDDASEVVSEVLAYSREESWKAGLQQAFRVLAAVETDETDAAFEKLFLDKPNTTASLLAAQALDRAGRPVKAEVAQRLVENPEVNLDLRLEMLDLLGVDRSQTGETFLLATLTEQKWEQFAKPTRSKHKLRDHVLLALGRRRSEAAMPKLLELAQTSTSLDVQQVALRALAFYQDEGLLTSLKVWKKSADPKLRTLIEDTITMIERRRTLTSVRQDIDDVLEGDEESESDSADNASKQPDTE
;
A
#
# COMPACT_ATOMS: atom_id res chain seq x y z
N MET A 1 18.02 14.02 -34.88
CA MET A 1 17.48 13.41 -36.12
C MET A 1 16.28 12.57 -35.68
N ASN A 2 15.07 12.83 -36.17
CA ASN A 2 14.52 12.47 -37.49
C ASN A 2 14.43 10.96 -37.75
N VAL A 3 13.36 10.41 -38.35
CA VAL A 3 11.92 10.78 -38.41
C VAL A 3 11.18 9.68 -39.19
N LEU A 4 10.02 9.19 -38.71
CA LEU A 4 9.05 8.37 -39.49
C LEU A 4 9.63 7.07 -40.13
N SER A 5 8.88 6.22 -40.87
CA SER A 5 7.56 5.65 -40.60
C SER A 5 7.29 4.43 -41.51
N HIS A 6 6.42 3.51 -41.06
CA HIS A 6 5.44 2.76 -41.87
C HIS A 6 5.82 2.00 -43.16
N ARG A 7 5.40 0.72 -43.19
CA ARG A 7 4.82 -0.02 -44.34
C ARG A 7 5.72 -0.41 -45.53
N PHE A 8 6.02 -1.71 -45.57
CA PHE A 8 5.85 -2.57 -46.75
C PHE A 8 4.72 -3.58 -46.41
N CYS A 9 4.08 -4.36 -47.30
CA CYS A 9 4.28 -4.82 -48.69
C CYS A 9 2.84 -5.04 -49.30
N THR A 10 2.49 -5.26 -50.57
CA THR A 10 3.01 -5.16 -51.97
C THR A 10 1.81 -5.55 -52.92
N LEU A 11 1.81 -5.74 -54.26
CA LEU A 11 2.75 -5.73 -55.40
C LEU A 11 1.90 -5.58 -56.71
N LEU A 12 2.53 -5.27 -57.86
CA LEU A 12 2.02 -5.43 -59.25
C LEU A 12 0.85 -4.54 -59.71
N GLY A 13 0.71 -4.20 -61.00
CA GLY A 13 1.58 -4.50 -62.16
C GLY A 13 1.14 -3.76 -63.43
N CYS A 14 2.03 -3.62 -64.42
CA CYS A 14 1.86 -2.74 -65.58
C CYS A 14 0.99 -3.34 -66.71
N ALA A 15 0.20 -2.50 -67.37
CA ALA A 15 -0.16 -2.63 -68.79
C ALA A 15 -0.49 -1.25 -69.38
N ALA A 16 -0.20 -1.05 -70.67
CA ALA A 16 -0.54 0.18 -71.37
C ALA A 16 -1.23 -0.15 -72.70
N LEU A 17 -2.38 0.49 -72.97
CA LEU A 17 -2.88 0.78 -74.31
C LEU A 17 -3.96 1.86 -74.20
N SER A 18 -4.15 2.66 -75.25
CA SER A 18 -5.24 3.63 -75.35
C SER A 18 -6.26 3.18 -76.39
N LEU A 19 -7.55 3.19 -76.03
CA LEU A 19 -8.64 3.89 -76.76
C LEU A 19 -10.04 3.56 -76.24
N ALA A 20 -10.93 4.53 -76.44
CA ALA A 20 -12.39 4.44 -76.59
C ALA A 20 -13.25 3.84 -75.45
N THR A 21 -14.11 4.72 -74.89
CA THR A 21 -15.51 4.47 -74.45
C THR A 21 -15.78 3.39 -73.38
N ALA A 22 -16.63 3.63 -72.36
CA ALA A 22 -17.84 4.44 -72.39
C ALA A 22 -18.18 5.13 -71.05
N THR A 23 -19.13 6.05 -71.13
CA THR A 23 -19.73 6.84 -70.05
C THR A 23 -20.39 6.04 -68.93
N THR A 24 -20.08 6.39 -67.68
CA THR A 24 -21.07 6.48 -66.57
C THR A 24 -20.88 7.84 -65.87
N ALA A 25 -21.93 8.36 -65.25
CA ALA A 25 -21.97 9.77 -64.81
C ALA A 25 -22.22 9.92 -63.31
N SER A 26 -21.65 10.99 -62.75
CA SER A 26 -22.08 11.71 -61.55
C SER A 26 -22.38 10.90 -60.28
N ALA A 27 -21.43 10.93 -59.34
CA ALA A 27 -21.74 10.89 -57.91
C ALA A 27 -20.96 12.02 -57.21
N GLN A 28 -21.67 13.06 -56.73
CA GLN A 28 -21.10 14.04 -55.80
C GLN A 28 -21.17 13.44 -54.39
N GLU A 29 -20.03 13.25 -53.74
CA GLU A 29 -20.02 13.04 -52.29
C GLU A 29 -20.51 14.32 -51.61
N LYS A 30 -21.66 14.24 -50.92
CA LYS A 30 -22.11 15.30 -50.01
C LYS A 30 -21.13 15.41 -48.85
N SER A 31 -20.81 16.63 -48.44
CA SER A 31 -20.27 16.87 -47.09
C SER A 31 -21.20 16.26 -46.03
N PRO A 32 -20.66 15.73 -44.92
CA PRO A 32 -21.50 15.25 -43.81
C PRO A 32 -22.36 16.41 -43.28
N GLU A 33 -23.63 16.12 -42.96
CA GLU A 33 -24.55 17.13 -42.45
C GLU A 33 -24.09 17.60 -41.05
N PRO A 34 -24.13 18.92 -40.76
CA PRO A 34 -23.66 19.46 -39.48
C PRO A 34 -24.59 19.01 -38.35
N ARG A 35 -24.00 18.59 -37.22
CA ARG A 35 -24.75 18.09 -36.06
C ARG A 35 -25.52 19.20 -35.33
N PHE A 36 -25.04 20.44 -35.46
CA PHE A 36 -25.66 21.64 -34.91
C PHE A 36 -25.22 22.85 -35.74
N GLN A 37 -26.13 23.79 -35.94
CA GLN A 37 -25.85 25.05 -36.64
C GLN A 37 -26.76 26.15 -36.08
N GLU A 38 -26.18 27.28 -35.68
CA GLU A 38 -26.90 28.43 -35.14
C GLU A 38 -26.32 29.73 -35.71
N THR A 39 -27.18 30.63 -36.18
CA THR A 39 -26.78 32.01 -36.57
C THR A 39 -27.19 32.96 -35.46
N PHE A 40 -26.25 33.73 -34.94
CA PHE A 40 -26.48 34.75 -33.91
C PHE A 40 -25.65 36.01 -34.20
N GLU A 41 -25.99 37.10 -33.51
CA GLU A 41 -25.19 38.32 -33.48
C GLU A 41 -24.54 38.39 -32.09
N PRO A 42 -23.20 38.42 -31.97
CA PRO A 42 -22.56 38.63 -30.67
C PRO A 42 -23.02 39.98 -30.11
N ALA A 43 -23.35 40.03 -28.81
CA ALA A 43 -24.01 41.21 -28.23
C ALA A 43 -23.28 42.53 -28.57
N GLY A 44 -23.98 43.49 -29.17
CA GLY A 44 -23.43 44.81 -29.52
C GLY A 44 -22.41 44.82 -30.68
N ALA A 45 -22.17 43.70 -31.37
CA ALA A 45 -21.11 43.59 -32.38
C ALA A 45 -21.54 43.92 -33.82
N GLY A 46 -22.84 44.02 -34.12
CA GLY A 46 -23.37 44.49 -35.41
C GLY A 46 -23.16 43.56 -36.63
N GLU A 47 -22.36 42.49 -36.50
CA GLU A 47 -22.12 41.47 -37.52
C GLU A 47 -22.74 40.13 -37.09
N LYS A 48 -23.59 39.55 -37.96
CA LYS A 48 -24.10 38.20 -37.76
C LYS A 48 -23.06 37.14 -38.13
N VAL A 49 -22.90 36.17 -37.24
CA VAL A 49 -22.03 35.01 -37.44
C VAL A 49 -22.81 33.72 -37.35
N ARG A 50 -22.34 32.72 -38.08
CA ARG A 50 -22.87 31.36 -38.07
C ARG A 50 -21.88 30.44 -37.37
N LEU A 51 -22.33 29.78 -36.30
CA LEU A 51 -21.62 28.70 -35.64
C LEU A 51 -22.12 27.36 -36.21
N THR A 52 -21.19 26.51 -36.63
CA THR A 52 -21.45 25.18 -37.18
C THR A 52 -20.62 24.14 -36.42
N VAL A 53 -21.23 22.98 -36.11
CA VAL A 53 -20.58 21.81 -35.50
C VAL A 53 -20.51 20.69 -36.53
N GLU A 54 -19.30 20.33 -36.96
CA GLU A 54 -19.10 19.30 -38.00
C GLU A 54 -18.04 18.25 -37.62
N PRO A 55 -18.18 16.99 -38.10
CA PRO A 55 -17.16 15.97 -37.93
C PRO A 55 -16.04 16.18 -38.95
N THR A 56 -14.79 16.10 -38.51
CA THR A 56 -13.65 16.31 -39.42
C THR A 56 -13.44 15.11 -40.34
N VAL A 57 -12.88 15.33 -41.54
CA VAL A 57 -12.59 14.27 -42.53
C VAL A 57 -11.69 13.16 -41.94
N ALA A 58 -10.83 13.49 -40.97
CA ALA A 58 -10.25 12.51 -40.05
C ALA A 58 -11.32 12.08 -39.02
N LYS A 59 -11.86 10.86 -39.19
CA LYS A 59 -13.13 10.35 -38.60
C LYS A 59 -13.22 10.28 -37.05
N ASP A 60 -12.25 10.81 -36.32
CA ASP A 60 -12.16 10.72 -34.85
C ASP A 60 -12.21 12.08 -34.12
N THR A 61 -12.25 13.22 -34.83
CA THR A 61 -12.38 14.56 -34.25
C THR A 61 -13.60 15.33 -34.76
N TRP A 62 -14.07 16.28 -33.94
CA TRP A 62 -15.19 17.19 -34.22
C TRP A 62 -14.74 18.62 -33.93
N GLU A 63 -15.24 19.58 -34.71
CA GLU A 63 -14.84 20.98 -34.64
C GLU A 63 -16.04 21.93 -34.62
N VAL A 64 -15.91 23.03 -33.87
CA VAL A 64 -16.77 24.22 -33.96
C VAL A 64 -16.12 25.21 -34.89
N HIS A 65 -16.90 25.68 -35.87
CA HIS A 65 -16.52 26.67 -36.87
C HIS A 65 -17.40 27.89 -36.69
N ILE A 66 -16.85 29.10 -36.67
CA ILE A 66 -17.61 30.36 -36.70
C ILE A 66 -17.20 31.16 -37.94
N ALA A 67 -18.16 31.62 -38.73
CA ALA A 67 -17.92 32.38 -39.96
C ALA A 67 -18.92 33.55 -40.12
N SER A 68 -18.51 34.59 -40.84
CA SER A 68 -19.38 35.72 -41.23
C SER A 68 -20.56 35.26 -42.09
N GLU A 69 -21.74 35.86 -41.90
CA GLU A 69 -22.90 35.61 -42.76
C GLU A 69 -22.81 36.38 -44.10
N GLY A 70 -22.12 35.80 -45.09
CA GLY A 70 -21.99 36.35 -46.45
C GLY A 70 -21.37 35.38 -47.45
N GLU A 71 -21.46 35.68 -48.75
CA GLU A 71 -21.13 34.74 -49.85
C GLU A 71 -19.68 34.21 -49.86
N SER A 72 -18.72 34.91 -49.25
CA SER A 72 -17.33 34.48 -49.14
C SER A 72 -16.98 33.74 -47.83
N GLY A 73 -17.93 33.62 -46.89
CA GLY A 73 -17.91 32.66 -45.78
C GLY A 73 -16.64 32.61 -44.92
N ALA A 74 -15.95 33.74 -44.73
CA ALA A 74 -14.64 33.77 -44.07
C ALA A 74 -14.72 33.21 -42.64
N THR A 75 -14.01 32.10 -42.38
CA THR A 75 -13.94 31.49 -41.05
C THR A 75 -13.18 32.40 -40.09
N GLN A 76 -13.87 32.89 -39.06
CA GLN A 76 -13.32 33.75 -38.01
C GLN A 76 -12.73 32.94 -36.86
N LEU A 77 -13.29 31.76 -36.56
CA LEU A 77 -12.82 30.85 -35.52
C LEU A 77 -12.99 29.39 -35.95
N ARG A 78 -12.03 28.53 -35.55
CA ARG A 78 -12.11 27.07 -35.67
C ARG A 78 -11.51 26.44 -34.42
N GLU A 79 -12.27 25.65 -33.68
CA GLU A 79 -11.84 25.05 -32.40
C GLU A 79 -12.23 23.56 -32.29
N LYS A 80 -11.29 22.73 -31.81
CA LYS A 80 -11.51 21.29 -31.57
C LYS A 80 -12.15 21.04 -30.22
N LEU A 81 -13.21 20.25 -30.19
CA LEU A 81 -13.95 19.92 -28.96
C LEU A 81 -13.78 18.45 -28.54
N PRO A 82 -13.99 18.09 -27.26
CA PRO A 82 -13.79 16.72 -26.78
C PRO A 82 -14.79 15.73 -27.40
N ARG A 83 -14.29 14.62 -27.97
CA ARG A 83 -15.11 13.61 -28.70
C ARG A 83 -16.37 13.14 -27.96
N TRP A 84 -16.33 13.10 -26.63
CA TRP A 84 -17.41 12.56 -25.80
C TRP A 84 -18.65 13.47 -25.69
N ILE A 85 -18.56 14.77 -26.00
CA ILE A 85 -19.74 15.67 -26.04
C ILE A 85 -20.64 15.39 -27.25
N PHE A 86 -20.21 14.50 -28.14
CA PHE A 86 -20.91 14.11 -29.37
C PHE A 86 -21.54 12.72 -29.26
N ALA A 87 -21.84 12.27 -28.03
CA ALA A 87 -22.78 11.18 -27.79
C ALA A 87 -24.23 11.68 -27.92
N ASP A 88 -25.16 10.80 -28.25
CA ASP A 88 -26.48 11.21 -28.75
C ASP A 88 -27.44 11.77 -27.68
N HIS A 89 -27.08 11.63 -26.40
CA HIS A 89 -27.77 12.25 -25.27
C HIS A 89 -27.35 13.70 -24.97
N TYR A 90 -26.41 14.28 -25.73
CA TYR A 90 -26.06 15.71 -25.64
C TYR A 90 -26.83 16.55 -26.65
N GLY A 91 -27.37 17.68 -26.19
CA GLY A 91 -27.75 18.82 -27.02
C GLY A 91 -26.77 19.98 -26.86
N PHE A 92 -26.93 21.00 -27.70
CA PHE A 92 -26.04 22.16 -27.73
C PHE A 92 -26.84 23.46 -27.64
N GLU A 93 -26.26 24.44 -26.95
CA GLU A 93 -26.84 25.78 -26.76
C GLU A 93 -25.74 26.84 -26.96
N VAL A 94 -26.09 27.99 -27.56
CA VAL A 94 -25.26 29.20 -27.56
C VAL A 94 -25.95 30.31 -26.77
N ALA A 95 -25.17 31.02 -25.93
CA ALA A 95 -25.60 32.22 -25.25
C ALA A 95 -24.60 33.35 -25.47
N THR A 96 -25.08 34.58 -25.68
CA THR A 96 -24.23 35.77 -25.79
C THR A 96 -24.73 36.91 -24.92
N GLU A 97 -23.79 37.61 -24.27
CA GLU A 97 -24.02 38.67 -23.30
C GLU A 97 -22.92 39.73 -23.42
N GLU A 98 -23.27 41.00 -23.25
CA GLU A 98 -22.30 42.11 -23.21
C GLU A 98 -21.64 42.15 -21.82
N LEU A 99 -20.30 42.12 -21.76
CA LEU A 99 -19.54 42.16 -20.51
C LEU A 99 -19.07 43.57 -20.18
N ASP A 100 -18.49 44.30 -21.14
CA ASP A 100 -18.29 45.74 -21.02
C ASP A 100 -18.32 46.50 -22.36
N ASP A 101 -18.12 47.83 -22.34
CA ASP A 101 -18.34 48.77 -23.45
C ASP A 101 -17.42 48.40 -24.66
N GLY A 102 -17.90 47.54 -25.56
CA GLY A 102 -17.16 47.02 -26.72
C GLY A 102 -16.54 45.62 -26.56
N VAL A 103 -16.85 44.89 -25.47
CA VAL A 103 -16.40 43.50 -25.23
C VAL A 103 -17.56 42.62 -24.80
N SER A 104 -17.86 41.62 -25.62
CA SER A 104 -18.98 40.69 -25.39
C SER A 104 -18.50 39.25 -25.32
N ALA A 105 -19.27 38.40 -24.64
CA ALA A 105 -18.97 36.99 -24.52
C ALA A 105 -19.95 36.14 -25.34
N VAL A 106 -19.44 35.01 -25.82
CA VAL A 106 -20.19 33.95 -26.49
C VAL A 106 -19.83 32.65 -25.79
N MET A 107 -20.83 31.99 -25.20
CA MET A 107 -20.71 30.70 -24.55
C MET A 107 -21.38 29.62 -25.40
N PHE A 108 -20.64 28.57 -25.76
CA PHE A 108 -21.20 27.34 -26.31
C PHE A 108 -21.22 26.28 -25.20
N ALA A 109 -22.37 25.66 -24.98
CA ALA A 109 -22.58 24.61 -24.00
C ALA A 109 -23.05 23.32 -24.67
N ALA A 110 -22.49 22.19 -24.27
CA ALA A 110 -22.99 20.86 -24.57
C ALA A 110 -23.60 20.26 -23.29
N LEU A 111 -24.92 20.07 -23.29
CA LEU A 111 -25.71 19.71 -22.12
C LEU A 111 -26.29 18.29 -22.28
N PRO A 112 -26.07 17.37 -21.33
CA PRO A 112 -26.70 16.07 -21.35
C PRO A 112 -28.18 16.18 -20.97
N GLY A 113 -29.03 15.35 -21.58
CA GLY A 113 -30.48 15.31 -21.31
C GLY A 113 -31.34 16.08 -22.31
N VAL A 114 -30.76 17.04 -23.06
CA VAL A 114 -31.52 17.91 -23.98
C VAL A 114 -32.09 17.15 -25.19
N ASN A 115 -31.36 16.14 -25.68
CA ASN A 115 -31.74 15.34 -26.86
C ASN A 115 -32.24 13.90 -26.52
N GLY A 116 -32.39 13.57 -25.24
CA GLY A 116 -32.81 12.24 -24.76
C GLY A 116 -32.22 11.89 -23.40
N ASP A 117 -32.64 10.78 -22.81
CA ASP A 117 -32.26 10.36 -21.44
C ASP A 117 -30.74 10.12 -21.29
N GLY A 118 -30.03 11.16 -20.84
CA GLY A 118 -28.62 11.10 -20.48
C GLY A 118 -28.41 10.47 -19.08
N PRO A 119 -27.32 9.71 -18.87
CA PRO A 119 -27.03 9.14 -17.55
C PRO A 119 -26.72 10.25 -16.53
N PRO A 120 -27.09 10.11 -15.24
CA PRO A 120 -26.85 11.14 -14.21
C PRO A 120 -25.37 11.53 -13.99
N SER A 121 -24.45 10.64 -14.39
CA SER A 121 -22.99 10.86 -14.40
C SER A 121 -22.48 11.67 -15.60
N ALA A 122 -23.33 12.01 -16.58
CA ALA A 122 -22.90 12.78 -17.74
C ALA A 122 -22.38 14.17 -17.33
N THR A 123 -21.27 14.55 -17.93
CA THR A 123 -20.55 15.79 -17.65
C THR A 123 -20.99 16.84 -18.65
N GLN A 124 -21.60 17.94 -18.24
CA GLN A 124 -21.81 19.06 -19.17
C GLN A 124 -20.44 19.65 -19.57
N PHE A 125 -20.32 20.14 -20.81
CA PHE A 125 -19.13 20.87 -21.28
C PHE A 125 -19.51 22.30 -21.66
N GLN A 126 -18.65 23.26 -21.37
CA GLN A 126 -18.84 24.67 -21.74
C GLN A 126 -17.51 25.26 -22.24
N VAL A 127 -17.56 26.07 -23.28
CA VAL A 127 -16.45 26.91 -23.75
C VAL A 127 -16.95 28.34 -23.92
N VAL A 128 -16.12 29.32 -23.57
CA VAL A 128 -16.46 30.74 -23.70
C VAL A 128 -15.38 31.47 -24.47
N TRP A 129 -15.80 32.33 -25.40
CA TRP A 129 -14.94 33.26 -26.13
C TRP A 129 -15.38 34.70 -25.86
N ALA A 130 -14.41 35.59 -25.70
CA ALA A 130 -14.60 37.04 -25.75
C ALA A 130 -14.47 37.51 -27.20
N VAL A 131 -15.32 38.44 -27.58
CA VAL A 131 -15.42 39.05 -28.90
C VAL A 131 -15.22 40.55 -28.75
N GLU A 132 -14.16 41.07 -29.38
CA GLU A 132 -13.88 42.51 -29.48
C GLU A 132 -14.11 42.98 -30.93
N GLU A 133 -14.81 44.08 -31.17
CA GLU A 133 -14.81 44.70 -32.50
C GLU A 133 -13.59 45.61 -32.67
N LYS A 134 -12.69 45.29 -33.63
CA LYS A 134 -11.48 46.08 -33.88
C LYS A 134 -11.25 46.29 -35.38
N ARG A 135 -11.56 47.51 -35.84
CA ARG A 135 -11.45 47.97 -37.25
C ARG A 135 -12.38 47.21 -38.21
N ASN A 136 -13.69 47.16 -37.90
CA ASN A 136 -14.71 46.44 -38.69
C ASN A 136 -14.36 44.96 -38.90
N LYS A 137 -13.81 44.33 -37.86
CA LYS A 137 -13.58 42.88 -37.77
C LYS A 137 -13.73 42.42 -36.33
N LEU A 138 -14.42 41.29 -36.14
CA LEU A 138 -14.50 40.64 -34.85
C LEU A 138 -13.21 39.89 -34.52
N ARG A 139 -12.68 40.13 -33.32
CA ARG A 139 -11.56 39.38 -32.76
C ARG A 139 -12.05 38.43 -31.68
N TRP A 140 -11.97 37.14 -31.97
CA TRP A 140 -12.31 36.06 -31.05
C TRP A 140 -11.09 35.69 -30.18
N THR A 141 -11.30 35.62 -28.86
CA THR A 141 -10.28 35.18 -27.89
C THR A 141 -10.92 34.19 -26.93
N ARG A 142 -10.40 32.95 -26.85
CA ARG A 142 -10.90 31.96 -25.88
C ARG A 142 -10.62 32.43 -24.44
N VAL A 143 -11.66 32.40 -23.61
CA VAL A 143 -11.62 32.82 -22.20
C VAL A 143 -11.32 31.63 -21.30
N ASP A 144 -12.17 30.59 -21.33
CA ASP A 144 -12.00 29.40 -20.49
C ASP A 144 -12.85 28.22 -21.02
N THR A 145 -12.70 27.06 -20.40
CA THR A 145 -13.54 25.86 -20.59
C THR A 145 -13.92 25.24 -19.26
N ALA A 146 -15.21 24.91 -19.10
CA ALA A 146 -15.78 24.29 -17.91
C ALA A 146 -16.28 22.87 -18.20
N GLN A 147 -16.21 22.02 -17.18
CA GLN A 147 -16.72 20.64 -17.17
C GLN A 147 -17.32 20.35 -15.80
N TYR A 148 -18.54 19.82 -15.75
CA TYR A 148 -19.26 19.54 -14.51
C TYR A 148 -20.23 18.35 -14.63
N SER A 149 -20.13 17.36 -13.75
CA SER A 149 -21.12 16.28 -13.58
C SER A 149 -21.92 16.47 -12.28
N SER A 150 -23.06 15.78 -12.13
CA SER A 150 -23.84 15.84 -10.87
C SER A 150 -23.18 15.08 -9.70
N LEU A 151 -22.40 14.03 -10.02
CA LEU A 151 -21.78 13.12 -9.04
C LEU A 151 -20.42 13.63 -8.57
N ASP A 152 -19.53 13.94 -9.51
CA ASP A 152 -18.14 14.37 -9.26
C ASP A 152 -18.07 15.89 -9.06
N GLY A 153 -18.96 16.64 -9.70
CA GLY A 153 -18.93 18.09 -9.74
C GLY A 153 -17.97 18.58 -10.82
N GLY A 154 -17.22 19.64 -10.51
CA GLY A 154 -16.28 20.28 -11.44
C GLY A 154 -16.39 21.79 -11.41
N GLN A 155 -16.28 22.42 -12.59
CA GLN A 155 -16.38 23.86 -12.79
C GLN A 155 -17.56 24.18 -13.71
N ARG A 156 -18.35 25.22 -13.38
CA ARG A 156 -19.42 25.75 -14.24
C ARG A 156 -19.12 27.20 -14.59
N LEU A 157 -19.35 27.58 -15.85
CA LEU A 157 -19.39 28.96 -16.29
C LEU A 157 -20.85 29.42 -16.36
N ALA A 158 -21.13 30.68 -16.03
CA ALA A 158 -22.47 31.27 -16.10
C ALA A 158 -22.40 32.77 -16.36
N PHE A 159 -23.45 33.32 -16.97
CA PHE A 159 -23.69 34.76 -16.99
C PHE A 159 -24.63 35.13 -15.84
N GLU A 160 -24.24 36.11 -15.02
CA GLU A 160 -25.04 36.63 -13.91
C GLU A 160 -25.16 38.15 -14.03
N LYS A 161 -26.34 38.72 -13.78
CA LYS A 161 -26.56 40.17 -13.92
C LYS A 161 -25.96 40.94 -12.75
N ALA A 162 -25.10 41.91 -13.04
CA ALA A 162 -24.44 42.70 -12.02
C ALA A 162 -25.47 43.52 -11.22
N ARG A 163 -25.36 43.54 -9.89
CA ARG A 163 -26.18 44.40 -9.00
C ARG A 163 -25.84 45.92 -9.11
N THR A 164 -25.14 46.34 -10.16
CA THR A 164 -24.69 47.74 -10.35
C THR A 164 -25.65 48.53 -11.22
N LYS A 165 -25.62 49.87 -11.13
CA LYS A 165 -26.57 50.77 -11.83
C LYS A 165 -26.53 50.73 -13.37
N LYS A 166 -25.55 50.07 -14.00
CA LYS A 166 -25.50 49.84 -15.46
C LYS A 166 -26.20 48.55 -15.91
N GLY A 167 -26.48 47.60 -15.01
CA GLY A 167 -27.24 46.37 -15.31
C GLY A 167 -26.59 45.36 -16.27
N LYS A 168 -25.31 45.51 -16.62
CA LYS A 168 -24.56 44.58 -17.49
C LYS A 168 -24.45 43.17 -16.90
N SER A 169 -24.23 42.20 -17.77
CA SER A 169 -23.98 40.81 -17.39
C SER A 169 -22.51 40.58 -17.07
N GLN A 170 -22.24 39.59 -16.22
CA GLN A 170 -20.91 39.22 -15.75
C GLN A 170 -20.69 37.73 -15.95
N LEU A 171 -19.55 37.37 -16.55
CA LEU A 171 -19.13 35.98 -16.67
C LEU A 171 -18.48 35.53 -15.35
N VAL A 172 -19.07 34.53 -14.70
CA VAL A 172 -18.56 33.93 -13.46
C VAL A 172 -18.23 32.46 -13.63
N ARG A 173 -17.26 31.98 -12.85
CA ARG A 173 -16.81 30.60 -12.77
C ARG A 173 -17.00 30.08 -11.35
N ARG A 174 -17.85 29.08 -11.19
CA ARG A 174 -18.16 28.41 -9.91
C ARG A 174 -17.47 27.05 -9.85
N ARG A 175 -16.84 26.70 -8.74
CA ARG A 175 -16.08 25.44 -8.55
C ARG A 175 -16.63 24.66 -7.36
N ARG A 176 -16.91 23.36 -7.52
CA ARG A 176 -17.32 22.53 -6.36
C ARG A 176 -16.15 22.44 -5.38
N GLY A 177 -16.39 22.78 -4.12
CA GLY A 177 -15.38 22.73 -3.05
C GLY A 177 -14.67 24.05 -2.75
N SER A 178 -14.97 25.16 -3.43
CA SER A 178 -14.47 26.49 -3.00
C SER A 178 -14.95 26.85 -1.58
N ASP A 179 -16.12 26.37 -1.17
CA ASP A 179 -16.67 26.58 0.18
C ASP A 179 -15.89 25.86 1.30
N SER A 180 -14.92 25.00 0.98
CA SER A 180 -13.97 24.44 1.97
C SER A 180 -12.99 25.48 2.52
N ILE A 181 -12.88 26.64 1.86
CA ILE A 181 -11.92 27.69 2.14
C ILE A 181 -12.47 28.68 3.19
N PHE A 182 -13.77 28.96 3.16
CA PHE A 182 -14.47 29.82 4.14
C PHE A 182 -15.49 29.01 4.95
N CYS A 183 -15.19 28.81 6.23
CA CYS A 183 -16.02 28.11 7.19
C CYS A 183 -17.33 28.91 7.44
N GLY A 184 -18.47 28.24 7.57
CA GLY A 184 -19.78 28.89 7.79
C GLY A 184 -20.52 29.28 6.50
N SER A 185 -20.04 28.85 5.33
CA SER A 185 -20.72 29.02 4.04
C SER A 185 -22.11 28.34 4.03
N PRO A 186 -23.20 29.04 3.62
CA PRO A 186 -24.53 28.46 3.48
C PRO A 186 -24.59 27.24 2.54
N THR A 187 -25.38 26.23 2.91
CA THR A 187 -25.45 24.93 2.22
C THR A 187 -26.22 24.95 0.89
N ASP A 188 -26.87 26.06 0.54
CA ASP A 188 -27.82 26.18 -0.56
C ASP A 188 -27.20 26.64 -1.90
N ALA A 189 -26.06 27.34 -1.88
CA ALA A 189 -25.18 27.55 -3.05
C ALA A 189 -23.84 28.16 -2.63
N PRO A 190 -22.73 27.94 -3.38
CA PRO A 190 -21.40 28.45 -3.04
C PRO A 190 -21.36 29.97 -2.86
N VAL A 191 -20.51 30.44 -1.95
CA VAL A 191 -20.27 31.87 -1.71
C VAL A 191 -19.00 32.40 -2.37
N LEU A 192 -18.05 31.50 -2.67
CA LEU A 192 -16.79 31.78 -3.36
C LEU A 192 -16.91 31.42 -4.84
N PHE A 193 -16.74 32.42 -5.69
CA PHE A 193 -16.77 32.32 -7.16
C PHE A 193 -15.66 33.16 -7.77
N ASP A 194 -15.20 32.81 -8.97
CA ASP A 194 -14.30 33.68 -9.73
C ASP A 194 -15.11 34.53 -10.72
N LEU A 195 -14.83 35.83 -10.80
CA LEU A 195 -15.40 36.78 -11.77
C LEU A 195 -14.39 37.07 -12.87
N TYR A 196 -14.81 37.05 -14.14
CA TYR A 196 -13.98 37.46 -15.26
C TYR A 196 -13.86 39.00 -15.33
N GLU A 197 -12.64 39.50 -15.46
CA GLU A 197 -12.33 40.92 -15.65
C GLU A 197 -11.85 41.13 -17.11
N PRO A 198 -12.67 41.76 -18.00
CA PRO A 198 -12.35 41.87 -19.43
C PRO A 198 -11.01 42.58 -19.72
N ASP A 199 -10.70 43.67 -19.01
CA ASP A 199 -9.47 44.46 -19.18
C ASP A 199 -8.18 43.65 -18.97
N SER A 200 -8.20 42.68 -18.04
CA SER A 200 -7.05 41.83 -17.75
C SER A 200 -7.06 40.50 -18.51
N GLY A 201 -8.22 40.10 -19.03
CA GLY A 201 -8.45 38.77 -19.57
C GLY A 201 -8.38 37.65 -18.53
N THR A 202 -8.51 37.96 -17.24
CA THR A 202 -8.33 36.98 -16.14
C THR A 202 -9.57 36.85 -15.24
N PHE A 203 -9.66 35.71 -14.56
CA PHE A 203 -10.63 35.46 -13.51
C PHE A 203 -10.06 35.83 -12.14
N THR A 204 -10.77 36.66 -11.36
CA THR A 204 -10.39 37.02 -9.99
C THR A 204 -11.44 36.52 -8.99
N GLN A 205 -10.99 35.98 -7.85
CA GLN A 205 -11.89 35.45 -6.83
C GLN A 205 -12.67 36.56 -6.13
N LYS A 206 -13.99 36.36 -5.96
CA LYS A 206 -14.92 37.25 -5.25
C LYS A 206 -15.76 36.44 -4.24
N LEU A 207 -16.45 37.15 -3.35
CA LEU A 207 -17.18 36.59 -2.21
C LEU A 207 -18.52 37.32 -2.01
N ASP A 208 -19.63 36.58 -1.84
CA ASP A 208 -20.94 37.18 -1.52
C ASP A 208 -21.05 37.53 -0.02
N ILE A 209 -20.47 38.69 0.34
CA ILE A 209 -20.45 39.21 1.71
C ILE A 209 -21.88 39.46 2.23
N ASP A 210 -22.79 39.98 1.39
CA ASP A 210 -24.17 40.29 1.82
C ASP A 210 -24.91 39.03 2.26
N ARG A 211 -24.74 37.93 1.50
CA ARG A 211 -25.31 36.61 1.84
C ARG A 211 -24.65 36.00 3.08
N LEU A 212 -23.35 36.20 3.29
CA LEU A 212 -22.65 35.75 4.49
C LEU A 212 -23.03 36.55 5.75
N LEU A 213 -23.40 37.83 5.61
CA LEU A 213 -23.95 38.65 6.69
C LEU A 213 -25.43 38.37 6.98
N LYS A 214 -26.18 37.83 6.01
CA LYS A 214 -27.61 37.52 6.16
C LYS A 214 -27.87 36.58 7.33
N ASP A 215 -28.75 36.99 8.24
CA ASP A 215 -29.18 36.25 9.44
C ASP A 215 -28.06 35.96 10.46
N ALA A 216 -26.89 36.61 10.37
CA ALA A 216 -25.78 36.45 11.31
C ALA A 216 -25.95 37.33 12.58
N PRO A 217 -26.09 36.77 13.79
CA PRO A 217 -26.18 37.55 15.03
C PRO A 217 -24.91 38.35 15.36
N THR A 218 -25.09 39.46 16.09
CA THR A 218 -23.99 40.33 16.52
C THR A 218 -23.49 40.00 17.93
N LEU A 219 -22.18 39.89 18.11
CA LEU A 219 -21.46 39.76 19.38
C LEU A 219 -20.59 40.99 19.63
N ASN A 220 -20.31 41.31 20.89
CA ASN A 220 -19.42 42.41 21.29
C ASN A 220 -18.17 41.85 21.96
N ALA A 221 -16.99 42.32 21.53
CA ALA A 221 -15.73 41.96 22.16
C ALA A 221 -15.51 42.71 23.49
N LYS A 222 -14.81 42.08 24.42
CA LYS A 222 -14.50 42.60 25.77
C LYS A 222 -12.98 42.74 25.97
N LYS A 223 -12.55 43.56 26.94
CA LYS A 223 -11.17 43.51 27.45
C LYS A 223 -11.05 42.22 28.30
N PRO A 224 -10.03 41.35 28.08
CA PRO A 224 -9.83 40.18 28.93
C PRO A 224 -9.43 40.59 30.35
N ASP A 225 -9.72 39.74 31.33
CA ASP A 225 -9.36 39.95 32.73
C ASP A 225 -7.84 40.04 32.96
N ALA A 226 -7.47 40.58 34.12
CA ALA A 226 -6.07 40.76 34.50
C ALA A 226 -5.29 39.43 34.55
N GLU A 227 -5.94 38.36 35.02
CA GLU A 227 -5.40 37.00 35.14
C GLU A 227 -5.52 36.16 33.87
N PHE A 228 -6.03 36.69 32.76
CA PHE A 228 -6.27 35.91 31.54
C PHE A 228 -4.96 35.64 30.77
N GLN A 229 -4.24 34.59 31.16
CA GLN A 229 -3.04 34.07 30.49
C GLN A 229 -3.14 32.56 30.23
N PRO A 230 -4.18 32.09 29.50
CA PRO A 230 -4.31 30.67 29.14
C PRO A 230 -3.10 30.18 28.34
N PRO A 231 -2.61 28.95 28.59
CA PRO A 231 -1.52 28.34 27.82
C PRO A 231 -1.95 28.04 26.38
N SER A 232 -0.99 27.91 25.47
CA SER A 232 -1.27 27.38 24.13
C SER A 232 -1.31 25.86 24.15
N LEU A 233 -2.48 25.27 23.93
CA LEU A 233 -2.63 23.81 23.75
C LEU A 233 -2.07 23.36 22.39
N GLN A 234 -1.23 22.32 22.38
CA GLN A 234 -0.59 21.83 21.16
C GLN A 234 -1.64 21.23 20.21
N ALA A 235 -1.50 21.48 18.91
CA ALA A 235 -2.42 20.96 17.86
C ALA A 235 -3.93 21.26 18.09
N TRP A 236 -4.26 22.27 18.90
CA TRP A 236 -5.63 22.74 19.09
C TRP A 236 -6.20 23.40 17.82
N TYR A 237 -5.38 24.24 17.15
CA TYR A 237 -5.72 24.89 15.89
C TYR A 237 -4.52 24.95 14.94
N GLN A 238 -4.80 25.08 13.64
CA GLN A 238 -3.79 25.34 12.61
C GLN A 238 -4.35 26.25 11.51
N TRP A 239 -3.74 27.41 11.31
CA TRP A 239 -4.03 28.28 10.17
C TRP A 239 -3.56 27.64 8.86
N PHE A 240 -4.47 27.56 7.88
CA PHE A 240 -4.24 26.89 6.59
C PHE A 240 -4.45 27.79 5.37
N ALA A 241 -5.31 28.81 5.47
CA ALA A 241 -5.61 29.71 4.36
C ALA A 241 -5.80 31.18 4.78
N ALA A 242 -5.53 32.06 3.83
CA ALA A 242 -5.80 33.49 3.80
C ALA A 242 -6.17 33.84 2.35
N SER A 243 -7.11 34.77 2.17
CA SER A 243 -7.56 35.25 0.85
C SER A 243 -6.49 36.06 0.12
N SER A 244 -5.65 36.78 0.87
CA SER A 244 -4.52 37.56 0.35
C SER A 244 -3.44 37.80 1.41
N ASP A 245 -2.28 38.27 0.95
CA ASP A 245 -1.20 38.81 1.80
C ASP A 245 -0.47 39.93 1.05
N ARG A 246 -0.29 41.09 1.69
CA ARG A 246 0.35 42.28 1.07
C ARG A 246 1.80 42.05 0.65
N ARG A 247 2.48 41.04 1.22
CA ARG A 247 3.86 40.65 0.89
C ARG A 247 3.93 39.69 -0.30
N SER A 248 2.80 39.13 -0.72
CA SER A 248 2.67 38.22 -1.88
C SER A 248 1.71 38.77 -2.96
N PRO A 249 1.87 40.03 -3.43
CA PRO A 249 0.87 40.71 -4.26
C PRO A 249 0.59 40.03 -5.61
N ASN A 250 1.52 39.20 -6.09
CA ASN A 250 1.41 38.47 -7.36
C ASN A 250 0.57 37.18 -7.26
N ARG A 251 0.01 36.84 -6.08
CA ARG A 251 -0.81 35.64 -5.84
C ARG A 251 -2.31 35.94 -5.65
N ARG A 252 -2.85 36.94 -6.34
CA ARG A 252 -4.29 37.28 -6.30
C ARG A 252 -5.14 36.03 -6.63
N GLY A 253 -6.01 35.61 -5.71
CA GLY A 253 -6.89 34.44 -5.88
C GLY A 253 -6.23 33.07 -5.66
N ALA A 254 -4.98 33.00 -5.19
CA ALA A 254 -4.33 31.76 -4.79
C ALA A 254 -4.11 31.75 -3.27
N LEU A 255 -4.51 30.68 -2.59
CA LEU A 255 -4.50 30.60 -1.13
C LEU A 255 -3.08 30.68 -0.57
N ILE A 256 -2.93 31.50 0.47
CA ILE A 256 -1.68 31.70 1.20
C ILE A 256 -1.89 31.16 2.61
N ARG A 257 -0.91 30.45 3.18
CA ARG A 257 -0.93 30.12 4.61
C ARG A 257 -0.43 31.35 5.39
N PRO A 258 -1.23 32.00 6.26
CA PRO A 258 -0.74 33.10 7.07
C PRO A 258 0.20 32.52 8.14
N LEU A 259 1.49 32.85 8.07
CA LEU A 259 2.53 32.24 8.92
C LEU A 259 2.66 32.94 10.27
N GLU A 260 2.08 34.13 10.40
CA GLU A 260 2.14 35.01 11.56
C GLU A 260 0.99 34.76 12.54
N LEU A 261 -0.11 34.16 12.09
CA LEU A 261 -1.23 33.81 12.98
C LEU A 261 -0.93 32.47 13.66
N GLY A 262 -1.07 32.43 14.98
CA GLY A 262 -0.66 31.30 15.82
C GLY A 262 0.83 31.23 16.11
N ASP A 263 1.62 32.27 15.81
CA ASP A 263 3.03 32.36 16.22
C ASP A 263 3.22 33.04 17.60
N HIS A 264 2.12 33.55 18.18
CA HIS A 264 1.99 34.24 19.46
C HIS A 264 2.81 35.55 19.61
N LYS A 265 3.35 36.12 18.53
CA LYS A 265 4.18 37.34 18.59
C LYS A 265 3.39 38.59 18.21
N VAL A 266 3.26 39.52 19.14
CA VAL A 266 2.57 40.80 18.87
C VAL A 266 3.26 41.69 17.82
N ASN A 267 4.52 41.39 17.44
CA ASN A 267 5.28 42.16 16.44
C ASN A 267 5.30 41.53 15.03
N THR A 268 4.63 40.40 14.82
CA THR A 268 4.22 39.88 13.51
C THR A 268 2.76 40.24 13.25
N ALA A 269 2.27 40.07 12.02
CA ALA A 269 0.85 40.20 11.67
C ALA A 269 0.54 39.60 10.31
N TRP A 270 -0.68 39.08 10.15
CA TRP A 270 -1.30 38.97 8.83
C TRP A 270 -1.68 40.37 8.33
N MET A 271 -1.37 40.64 7.06
CA MET A 271 -1.62 41.92 6.41
C MET A 271 -2.39 41.66 5.11
N GLU A 272 -3.63 42.12 5.03
CA GLU A 272 -4.46 41.95 3.83
C GLU A 272 -3.83 42.61 2.60
N GLY A 273 -3.98 41.97 1.45
CA GLY A 273 -3.24 42.29 0.23
C GLY A 273 -3.92 43.27 -0.73
N VAL A 274 -5.17 43.67 -0.47
CA VAL A 274 -6.01 44.41 -1.41
C VAL A 274 -5.84 45.93 -1.22
N ASP A 275 -6.19 46.69 -2.25
CA ASP A 275 -6.18 48.16 -2.16
C ASP A 275 -7.51 48.65 -1.57
N GLY A 276 -7.54 48.83 -0.25
CA GLY A 276 -8.74 49.23 0.49
C GLY A 276 -8.52 49.16 2.00
N LEU A 277 -9.60 48.97 2.76
CA LEU A 277 -9.61 48.73 4.21
C LEU A 277 -9.78 47.23 4.55
N GLY A 278 -9.39 46.35 3.62
CA GLY A 278 -9.48 44.89 3.72
C GLY A 278 -10.88 44.26 3.66
N ARG A 279 -11.98 45.01 3.42
CA ARG A 279 -13.34 44.45 3.51
C ARG A 279 -13.55 43.26 2.57
N GLY A 280 -13.91 42.11 3.14
CA GLY A 280 -14.09 40.84 2.43
C GLY A 280 -12.89 39.89 2.53
N GLU A 281 -11.71 40.39 2.89
CA GLU A 281 -10.52 39.58 3.10
C GLU A 281 -10.62 38.78 4.40
N PHE A 282 -10.12 37.54 4.38
CA PHE A 282 -10.32 36.59 5.46
C PHE A 282 -9.15 35.63 5.65
N VAL A 283 -9.13 34.99 6.82
CA VAL A 283 -8.22 33.91 7.21
C VAL A 283 -9.00 32.72 7.75
N SER A 284 -8.47 31.49 7.59
CA SER A 284 -9.13 30.24 7.99
C SER A 284 -8.20 29.29 8.73
N ALA A 285 -8.67 28.77 9.86
CA ALA A 285 -8.02 27.78 10.71
C ALA A 285 -8.81 26.47 10.76
N GLN A 286 -8.09 25.36 10.75
CA GLN A 286 -8.62 24.06 11.15
C GLN A 286 -8.59 23.98 12.69
N LEU A 287 -9.62 23.41 13.28
CA LEU A 287 -9.76 23.17 14.72
C LEU A 287 -9.85 21.67 15.01
N ASN A 288 -9.38 21.25 16.19
CA ASN A 288 -9.49 19.87 16.66
C ASN A 288 -10.88 19.58 17.24
N ASP A 289 -11.72 18.78 16.57
CA ASP A 289 -13.10 18.50 16.99
C ASP A 289 -13.22 17.55 18.20
N ALA A 290 -12.17 17.39 19.01
CA ALA A 290 -12.22 16.66 20.27
C ALA A 290 -12.85 17.45 21.43
N VAL A 291 -12.87 18.78 21.35
CA VAL A 291 -13.54 19.68 22.31
C VAL A 291 -14.11 20.92 21.61
N ALA A 292 -15.07 21.57 22.25
CA ALA A 292 -15.77 22.72 21.70
C ALA A 292 -14.95 24.03 21.79
N LEU A 293 -15.09 24.89 20.78
CA LEU A 293 -14.64 26.28 20.78
C LEU A 293 -15.55 27.10 21.70
N GLU A 294 -14.99 27.81 22.68
CA GLU A 294 -15.73 28.61 23.67
C GLU A 294 -15.55 30.12 23.43
N SER A 295 -14.34 30.57 23.09
CA SER A 295 -14.05 31.98 22.86
C SER A 295 -12.93 32.21 21.84
N ILE A 296 -12.78 33.44 21.36
CA ILE A 296 -11.77 33.85 20.38
C ILE A 296 -11.12 35.15 20.85
N ARG A 297 -9.79 35.16 21.01
CA ARG A 297 -8.99 36.37 21.26
C ARG A 297 -8.48 36.94 19.95
N ILE A 298 -8.62 38.25 19.73
CA ILE A 298 -8.19 38.96 18.52
C ILE A 298 -7.31 40.16 18.92
N LEU A 299 -6.15 40.32 18.26
CA LEU A 299 -5.22 41.45 18.44
C LEU A 299 -5.16 42.29 17.14
N PRO A 300 -6.02 43.31 16.97
CA PRO A 300 -6.08 44.10 15.73
C PRO A 300 -5.02 45.22 15.72
N GLY A 301 -4.17 45.27 14.68
CA GLY A 301 -3.03 46.20 14.59
C GLY A 301 -1.69 45.62 15.08
N LEU A 302 -0.58 46.21 14.64
CA LEU A 302 0.77 45.70 14.92
C LEU A 302 1.30 46.15 16.28
N GLY A 303 1.66 45.20 17.15
CA GLY A 303 2.26 45.45 18.46
C GLY A 303 3.71 45.93 18.41
N GLY A 304 4.43 45.81 17.29
CA GLY A 304 5.87 46.11 17.20
C GLY A 304 6.32 47.50 17.69
N SER A 305 5.53 48.56 17.49
CA SER A 305 5.77 49.87 18.12
C SER A 305 4.52 50.77 18.06
N LYS A 306 4.47 51.84 18.87
CA LYS A 306 3.41 52.87 18.78
C LYS A 306 3.32 53.47 17.37
N ALA A 307 4.46 53.71 16.72
CA ALA A 307 4.52 54.22 15.35
C ALA A 307 3.86 53.27 14.35
N LEU A 308 4.13 51.96 14.45
CA LEU A 308 3.51 50.93 13.60
C LEU A 308 2.01 50.78 13.91
N PHE A 309 1.63 50.70 15.18
CA PHE A 309 0.22 50.60 15.58
C PHE A 309 -0.63 51.79 15.14
N GLU A 310 -0.07 53.00 15.12
CA GLU A 310 -0.76 54.18 14.60
C GLU A 310 -0.70 54.28 13.07
N ALA A 311 0.30 53.70 12.41
CA ALA A 311 0.44 53.73 10.96
C ALA A 311 -0.58 52.86 10.23
N PHE A 312 -0.88 51.65 10.72
CA PHE A 312 -1.76 50.71 10.02
C PHE A 312 -3.26 50.90 10.28
N ALA A 313 -4.10 50.45 9.34
CA ALA A 313 -5.53 50.31 9.60
C ALA A 313 -5.81 49.11 10.52
N ARG A 314 -6.87 49.19 11.33
CA ARG A 314 -7.23 48.19 12.33
C ARG A 314 -8.71 47.81 12.19
N PRO A 315 -9.08 46.52 12.10
CA PRO A 315 -10.48 46.14 12.04
C PRO A 315 -11.23 46.57 13.30
N THR A 316 -12.43 47.10 13.09
CA THR A 316 -13.42 47.41 14.13
C THR A 316 -14.61 46.46 14.06
N ARG A 317 -14.89 45.84 12.90
CA ARG A 317 -15.87 44.74 12.79
C ARG A 317 -15.33 43.60 11.93
N VAL A 318 -15.61 42.37 12.34
CA VAL A 318 -15.26 41.14 11.61
C VAL A 318 -16.46 40.18 11.56
N LEU A 319 -16.50 39.28 10.59
CA LEU A 319 -17.41 38.14 10.56
C LEU A 319 -16.62 36.87 10.91
N VAL A 320 -17.10 36.10 11.89
CA VAL A 320 -16.63 34.73 12.15
C VAL A 320 -17.62 33.73 11.58
N GLY A 321 -17.13 32.69 10.92
CA GLY A 321 -17.92 31.55 10.44
C GLY A 321 -17.32 30.21 10.88
N LEU A 322 -18.16 29.22 11.16
CA LEU A 322 -17.79 27.92 11.74
C LEU A 322 -18.29 26.73 10.89
N SER A 323 -17.70 25.54 11.05
CA SER A 323 -18.01 24.36 10.21
C SER A 323 -19.44 23.82 10.33
N ASP A 324 -20.19 24.23 11.35
CA ASP A 324 -21.60 23.88 11.57
C ASP A 324 -22.58 24.79 10.81
N GLY A 325 -22.08 25.84 10.14
CA GLY A 325 -22.89 26.88 9.49
C GLY A 325 -23.16 28.10 10.38
N SER A 326 -22.75 28.07 11.66
CA SER A 326 -22.87 29.22 12.57
C SER A 326 -22.00 30.40 12.10
N ARG A 327 -22.54 31.60 12.19
CA ARG A 327 -21.92 32.86 11.76
C ARG A 327 -22.19 33.96 12.78
N PHE A 328 -21.18 34.78 13.08
CA PHE A 328 -21.24 35.82 14.10
C PHE A 328 -20.58 37.11 13.61
N VAL A 329 -21.31 38.21 13.55
CA VAL A 329 -20.74 39.55 13.34
C VAL A 329 -20.17 40.02 14.67
N ILE A 330 -18.89 40.34 14.73
CA ILE A 330 -18.22 40.76 15.96
C ILE A 330 -17.87 42.24 15.85
N ASP A 331 -18.34 43.03 16.80
CA ASP A 331 -17.81 44.38 17.04
C ASP A 331 -16.59 44.30 17.98
N LEU A 332 -15.43 44.74 17.48
CA LEU A 332 -14.16 44.80 18.20
C LEU A 332 -13.97 46.15 18.91
N GLY A 333 -14.82 47.13 18.62
CA GLY A 333 -14.67 48.52 19.07
C GLY A 333 -13.36 49.17 18.61
N ARG A 334 -12.91 50.17 19.35
CA ARG A 334 -11.59 50.80 19.17
C ARG A 334 -10.61 50.27 20.20
N VAL A 335 -9.90 49.19 19.85
CA VAL A 335 -8.84 48.62 20.69
C VAL A 335 -7.72 49.65 20.90
N SER A 336 -7.33 49.85 22.16
CA SER A 336 -6.25 50.76 22.53
C SER A 336 -4.87 50.11 22.42
N ARG A 337 -3.82 50.93 22.32
CA ARG A 337 -2.43 50.46 22.24
C ARG A 337 -2.02 49.66 23.49
N GLU A 338 -2.46 50.09 24.67
CA GLU A 338 -2.24 49.41 25.97
C GLU A 338 -2.75 47.95 25.97
N GLN A 339 -3.87 47.66 25.30
CA GLN A 339 -4.41 46.30 25.21
C GLN A 339 -3.50 45.36 24.43
N ILE A 340 -2.70 45.89 23.50
CA ILE A 340 -1.79 45.12 22.64
C ILE A 340 -0.37 45.07 23.23
N ASP A 341 0.10 46.14 23.88
CA ASP A 341 1.37 46.13 24.63
C ASP A 341 1.40 45.07 25.75
N ASN A 342 0.23 44.65 26.24
CA ASN A 342 0.08 43.56 27.21
C ASN A 342 -0.29 42.20 26.57
N GLY A 343 -0.29 42.06 25.24
CA GLY A 343 -0.65 40.81 24.53
C GLY A 343 -2.10 40.33 24.71
N ARG A 344 -2.97 41.10 25.37
CA ARG A 344 -4.33 40.70 25.73
C ARG A 344 -5.35 40.91 24.60
N GLY A 345 -5.23 41.99 23.83
CA GLY A 345 -6.15 42.32 22.74
C GLY A 345 -7.59 42.51 23.22
N VAL A 346 -8.53 41.86 22.53
CA VAL A 346 -9.93 41.70 22.95
C VAL A 346 -10.36 40.24 22.87
N LEU A 347 -11.26 39.82 23.78
CA LEU A 347 -11.84 38.48 23.83
C LEU A 347 -13.30 38.52 23.38
N VAL A 348 -13.73 37.50 22.64
CA VAL A 348 -15.10 37.30 22.20
C VAL A 348 -15.58 35.95 22.71
N GLU A 349 -16.57 35.96 23.58
CA GLU A 349 -17.24 34.75 24.08
C GLU A 349 -18.32 34.33 23.06
N LEU A 350 -18.41 33.04 22.74
CA LEU A 350 -19.53 32.52 21.96
C LEU A 350 -20.76 32.32 22.88
N PRO A 351 -22.01 32.38 22.37
CA PRO A 351 -23.22 32.21 23.19
C PRO A 351 -23.34 30.86 23.92
N LYS A 352 -22.55 29.88 23.48
CA LYS A 352 -22.32 28.56 24.05
C LYS A 352 -21.02 28.01 23.42
N PRO A 353 -20.36 26.99 24.00
CA PRO A 353 -19.34 26.23 23.29
C PRO A 353 -19.91 25.57 22.01
N ILE A 354 -19.14 25.58 20.93
CA ILE A 354 -19.50 25.00 19.62
C ILE A 354 -18.43 24.00 19.17
N GLU A 355 -18.82 22.74 18.92
CA GLU A 355 -17.96 21.76 18.25
C GLU A 355 -17.76 22.18 16.78
N SER A 356 -16.52 22.44 16.39
CA SER A 356 -16.18 22.88 15.03
C SER A 356 -14.84 22.34 14.58
N ARG A 357 -14.71 22.08 13.27
CA ARG A 357 -13.46 21.68 12.59
C ARG A 357 -12.79 22.82 11.84
N CYS A 358 -13.49 23.94 11.67
CA CYS A 358 -13.12 25.01 10.75
C CYS A 358 -13.61 26.35 11.33
N MET A 359 -12.73 27.33 11.48
CA MET A 359 -13.07 28.70 11.85
C MET A 359 -12.47 29.67 10.82
N SER A 360 -13.30 30.52 10.23
CA SER A 360 -12.86 31.63 9.39
C SER A 360 -13.14 32.97 10.07
N VAL A 361 -12.28 33.96 9.83
CA VAL A 361 -12.42 35.33 10.31
C VAL A 361 -12.21 36.29 9.14
N MET A 362 -13.22 37.11 8.84
CA MET A 362 -13.25 38.06 7.72
C MET A 362 -13.32 39.50 8.20
N LEU A 363 -12.58 40.40 7.57
CA LEU A 363 -12.64 41.83 7.80
C LEU A 363 -13.93 42.42 7.21
N LEU A 364 -14.72 43.13 8.02
CA LEU A 364 -15.93 43.85 7.54
C LEU A 364 -15.68 45.36 7.47
N ASP A 365 -15.16 45.95 8.53
CA ASP A 365 -14.93 47.38 8.65
C ASP A 365 -13.66 47.66 9.47
N SER A 366 -12.86 48.64 9.04
CA SER A 366 -11.59 48.99 9.68
C SER A 366 -11.45 50.50 9.89
N THR A 367 -10.89 50.90 11.03
CA THR A 367 -10.45 52.28 11.25
C THR A 367 -9.11 52.50 10.54
N ARG A 368 -9.12 53.35 9.50
CA ARG A 368 -7.95 53.87 8.77
C ARG A 368 -6.84 54.32 9.73
N GLY A 369 -5.59 54.04 9.38
CA GLY A 369 -4.39 54.47 10.12
C GLY A 369 -4.14 55.98 10.05
N LYS A 370 -3.04 56.41 10.69
CA LYS A 370 -2.51 57.78 10.59
C LYS A 370 -1.31 57.81 9.64
N ARG A 371 -1.00 58.97 9.09
CA ARG A 371 0.26 59.18 8.35
C ARG A 371 1.40 59.32 9.36
N VAL A 372 2.33 58.37 9.37
CA VAL A 372 3.50 58.33 10.27
C VAL A 372 4.78 58.51 9.45
N SER A 373 5.77 59.22 9.98
CA SER A 373 7.05 59.43 9.29
C SER A 373 7.80 58.11 9.09
N GLY A 374 8.47 57.94 7.96
CA GLY A 374 9.19 56.72 7.59
C GLY A 374 8.30 55.52 7.22
N GLN A 375 6.96 55.64 7.23
CA GLN A 375 6.05 54.56 6.83
C GLN A 375 5.47 54.81 5.42
N PRO A 376 5.34 53.77 4.56
CA PRO A 376 4.71 53.90 3.26
C PRO A 376 3.26 54.39 3.34
N SER A 377 2.81 55.13 2.32
CA SER A 377 1.45 55.70 2.27
C SER A 377 0.33 54.66 2.34
N TRP A 378 0.56 53.45 1.82
CA TRP A 378 -0.41 52.36 1.79
C TRP A 378 -0.65 51.70 3.16
N THR A 379 0.30 51.78 4.11
CA THR A 379 0.13 51.19 5.46
C THR A 379 -1.14 51.70 6.14
N ARG A 380 -1.41 52.99 5.95
CA ARG A 380 -2.57 53.72 6.47
C ARG A 380 -3.91 53.12 6.06
N ASP A 381 -3.96 52.44 4.94
CA ASP A 381 -5.17 51.87 4.37
C ASP A 381 -5.21 50.34 4.58
N THR A 382 -4.08 49.64 4.43
CA THR A 382 -3.98 48.20 4.70
C THR A 382 -4.38 47.83 6.13
N ALA A 383 -5.37 46.92 6.26
CA ALA A 383 -5.88 46.44 7.54
C ALA A 383 -5.18 45.17 8.04
N ILE A 384 -4.82 45.12 9.32
CA ILE A 384 -3.93 44.08 9.85
C ILE A 384 -4.40 43.49 11.19
N ILE A 385 -4.06 42.23 11.42
CA ILE A 385 -4.29 41.52 12.69
C ILE A 385 -2.98 40.82 13.09
N ALA A 386 -2.49 41.10 14.30
CA ALA A 386 -1.29 40.47 14.84
C ALA A 386 -1.52 38.99 15.19
N GLU A 387 -2.61 38.69 15.90
CA GLU A 387 -2.92 37.33 16.36
C GLU A 387 -4.44 37.09 16.45
N ILE A 388 -4.85 35.86 16.17
CA ILE A 388 -6.20 35.31 16.38
C ILE A 388 -6.05 33.96 17.08
N THR A 389 -6.39 33.90 18.37
CA THR A 389 -6.30 32.67 19.18
C THR A 389 -7.71 32.13 19.49
N PRO A 390 -8.13 31.01 18.89
CA PRO A 390 -9.31 30.29 19.34
C PRO A 390 -9.03 29.57 20.66
N TYR A 391 -9.94 29.64 21.63
CA TYR A 391 -9.86 28.95 22.91
C TYR A 391 -11.02 27.98 23.09
N SER A 392 -10.70 26.74 23.44
CA SER A 392 -11.67 25.70 23.82
C SER A 392 -12.05 25.73 25.30
N GLU A 393 -13.15 25.06 25.64
CA GLU A 393 -13.63 24.79 27.02
C GLU A 393 -12.56 24.26 28.00
N LEU A 394 -11.47 23.67 27.50
CA LEU A 394 -10.36 23.18 28.32
C LEU A 394 -9.46 24.28 28.86
N HIS A 395 -9.37 25.43 28.17
CA HIS A 395 -8.48 26.51 28.58
C HIS A 395 -9.00 27.17 29.86
N ALA A 396 -8.14 27.26 30.85
CA ALA A 396 -8.38 28.04 32.07
C ALA A 396 -7.39 29.22 32.14
N LYS A 397 -7.49 30.02 33.21
CA LYS A 397 -6.69 31.23 33.39
C LYS A 397 -5.15 31.00 33.40
N ASP A 398 -4.72 29.79 33.76
CA ASP A 398 -3.33 29.37 33.91
C ASP A 398 -3.12 27.90 33.49
N ALA A 399 -1.86 27.47 33.37
CA ALA A 399 -1.49 26.12 32.94
C ALA A 399 -1.95 25.01 33.89
N LYS A 400 -1.90 25.22 35.22
CA LYS A 400 -2.30 24.23 36.23
C LYS A 400 -3.81 23.98 36.23
N ALA A 401 -4.59 25.05 36.13
CA ALA A 401 -6.04 24.99 36.00
C ALA A 401 -6.47 24.37 34.65
N THR A 402 -5.70 24.60 33.59
CA THR A 402 -5.92 23.99 32.27
C THR A 402 -5.63 22.49 32.30
N ALA A 403 -4.52 22.07 32.92
CA ALA A 403 -4.20 20.67 33.16
C ALA A 403 -5.28 19.95 34.00
N ARG A 404 -5.86 20.63 35.01
CA ARG A 404 -7.00 20.11 35.78
C ARG A 404 -8.23 19.85 34.92
N ARG A 405 -8.70 20.86 34.17
CA ARG A 405 -9.84 20.68 33.23
C ARG A 405 -9.60 19.55 32.22
N ILE A 406 -8.38 19.40 31.71
CA ILE A 406 -7.98 18.32 30.82
C ILE A 406 -8.12 16.94 31.49
N VAL A 407 -7.59 16.78 32.70
CA VAL A 407 -7.61 15.49 33.41
C VAL A 407 -9.02 15.15 33.90
N GLU A 408 -9.83 16.13 34.30
CA GLU A 408 -11.27 16.00 34.60
C GLU A 408 -12.09 15.60 33.36
N ARG A 409 -11.80 16.19 32.19
CA ARG A 409 -12.43 15.79 30.93
C ARG A 409 -11.99 14.37 30.53
N ILE A 410 -10.72 14.01 30.69
CA ILE A 410 -10.21 12.66 30.42
C ILE A 410 -10.82 11.61 31.36
N SER A 411 -11.01 11.93 32.65
CA SER A 411 -11.61 11.01 33.62
C SER A 411 -13.09 10.73 33.32
N THR A 412 -13.83 11.73 32.81
CA THR A 412 -15.27 11.61 32.50
C THR A 412 -15.56 11.08 31.08
N GLU A 413 -14.71 11.40 30.11
CA GLU A 413 -14.89 11.05 28.69
C GLU A 413 -14.87 9.53 28.46
N LYS A 414 -15.90 9.01 27.78
CA LYS A 414 -16.08 7.58 27.50
C LYS A 414 -15.36 7.15 26.22
N ASN A 415 -15.30 8.00 25.21
CA ASN A 415 -14.70 7.70 23.91
C ASN A 415 -13.16 7.70 23.98
N ALA A 416 -12.55 6.54 23.72
CA ALA A 416 -11.09 6.37 23.77
C ALA A 416 -10.34 7.23 22.73
N ARG A 417 -10.94 7.50 21.56
CA ARG A 417 -10.33 8.38 20.54
C ARG A 417 -10.38 9.85 20.95
N ALA A 418 -11.46 10.27 21.61
CA ALA A 418 -11.56 11.63 22.17
C ALA A 418 -10.53 11.82 23.29
N ARG A 419 -10.43 10.89 24.25
CA ARG A 419 -9.39 10.94 25.31
C ARG A 419 -7.97 11.03 24.75
N GLN A 420 -7.65 10.27 23.69
CA GLN A 420 -6.32 10.35 23.07
C GLN A 420 -6.06 11.75 22.50
N ARG A 421 -6.98 12.30 21.70
CA ARG A 421 -6.82 13.67 21.16
C ARG A 421 -6.71 14.73 22.25
N ILE A 422 -7.47 14.60 23.34
CA ILE A 422 -7.41 15.52 24.49
C ILE A 422 -6.07 15.38 25.23
N SER A 423 -5.48 14.16 25.26
CA SER A 423 -4.12 13.94 25.77
C SER A 423 -3.06 14.62 24.91
N GLU A 424 -3.22 14.58 23.58
CA GLU A 424 -2.32 15.23 22.62
C GLU A 424 -2.35 16.78 22.73
N LEU A 425 -3.51 17.37 23.10
CA LEU A 425 -3.60 18.81 23.40
C LEU A 425 -2.78 19.24 24.62
N ALA A 426 -2.61 18.33 25.58
CA ALA A 426 -2.09 18.63 26.92
C ALA A 426 -0.55 18.69 27.01
N LEU A 427 0.16 18.20 25.99
CA LEU A 427 1.61 17.94 26.07
C LEU A 427 2.44 19.20 26.31
N SER A 428 1.97 20.37 25.86
CA SER A 428 2.58 21.68 26.10
C SER A 428 2.42 22.23 27.53
N LEU A 429 1.91 21.43 28.47
CA LEU A 429 1.73 21.79 29.89
C LEU A 429 2.75 21.13 30.82
N GLU A 430 3.60 20.24 30.31
CA GLU A 430 4.82 19.73 30.94
C GLU A 430 4.67 19.38 32.44
N ASP A 431 5.45 20.00 33.34
CA ASP A 431 5.45 19.74 34.79
C ASP A 431 4.08 19.92 35.45
N GLU A 432 3.29 20.89 34.96
CA GLU A 432 1.97 21.16 35.53
C GLU A 432 1.02 19.98 35.26
N LEU A 433 1.10 19.39 34.07
CA LEU A 433 0.36 18.17 33.74
C LEU A 433 0.84 16.98 34.57
N VAL A 434 2.15 16.79 34.74
CA VAL A 434 2.72 15.73 35.60
C VAL A 434 2.22 15.86 37.04
N SER A 435 2.16 17.09 37.58
CA SER A 435 1.70 17.34 38.95
C SER A 435 0.21 17.00 39.13
N VAL A 436 -0.63 17.39 38.17
CA VAL A 436 -2.08 17.16 38.20
C VAL A 436 -2.43 15.69 37.95
N VAL A 437 -1.75 15.02 37.02
CA VAL A 437 -1.92 13.58 36.77
C VAL A 437 -1.53 12.76 37.99
N ARG A 438 -0.43 13.11 38.67
CA ARG A 438 -0.02 12.44 39.93
C ARG A 438 -1.08 12.57 41.01
N GLN A 439 -1.68 13.77 41.18
CA GLN A 439 -2.78 13.98 42.12
C GLN A 439 -4.03 13.17 41.73
N ALA A 440 -4.51 13.33 40.50
CA ALA A 440 -5.77 12.74 40.04
C ALA A 440 -5.76 11.20 40.01
N VAL A 441 -4.62 10.56 39.72
CA VAL A 441 -4.53 9.09 39.75
C VAL A 441 -4.30 8.56 41.19
N ALA A 442 -3.86 9.39 42.14
CA ALA A 442 -3.83 9.03 43.56
C ALA A 442 -5.21 9.16 44.23
N GLU A 443 -5.99 10.17 43.86
CA GLU A 443 -7.30 10.48 44.46
C GLU A 443 -8.48 9.78 43.75
N GLY A 444 -8.34 9.46 42.46
CA GLY A 444 -9.44 8.96 41.61
C GLY A 444 -9.85 7.50 41.81
N THR A 445 -11.10 7.20 41.42
CA THR A 445 -11.68 5.86 41.43
C THR A 445 -11.08 4.94 40.34
N PRO A 446 -11.21 3.60 40.44
CA PRO A 446 -10.62 2.68 39.46
C PRO A 446 -11.00 2.93 37.99
N GLU A 447 -12.21 3.42 37.70
CA GLU A 447 -12.65 3.71 36.33
C GLU A 447 -12.12 5.06 35.82
N GLU A 448 -11.89 6.04 36.69
CA GLU A 448 -11.25 7.31 36.35
C GLU A 448 -9.76 7.10 36.12
N ARG A 449 -9.06 6.42 37.05
CA ARG A 449 -7.65 6.05 36.91
C ARG A 449 -7.40 5.25 35.64
N ARG A 450 -8.24 4.25 35.32
CA ARG A 450 -8.20 3.51 34.04
C ARG A 450 -8.22 4.41 32.80
N ARG A 451 -8.87 5.58 32.86
CA ARG A 451 -8.98 6.55 31.75
C ARG A 451 -7.83 7.56 31.73
N ILE A 452 -7.28 7.91 32.89
CA ILE A 452 -6.15 8.83 33.06
C ILE A 452 -4.80 8.13 32.85
N ILE A 453 -4.60 6.88 33.29
CA ILE A 453 -3.34 6.11 33.12
C ILE A 453 -2.81 6.08 31.66
N PRO A 454 -3.65 6.01 30.61
CA PRO A 454 -3.20 6.18 29.22
C PRO A 454 -2.51 7.52 28.91
N LEU A 455 -2.81 8.62 29.61
CA LEU A 455 -2.11 9.90 29.47
C LEU A 455 -0.64 9.80 29.90
N MET A 456 -0.34 8.95 30.89
CA MET A 456 1.03 8.66 31.30
C MET A 456 1.88 8.01 30.20
N ALA A 457 1.28 7.53 29.10
CA ALA A 457 2.01 7.04 27.93
C ALA A 457 2.67 8.16 27.10
N SER A 458 2.38 9.43 27.40
CA SER A 458 2.89 10.61 26.68
C SER A 458 3.56 11.66 27.58
N LEU A 459 3.70 11.36 28.89
CA LEU A 459 4.50 12.16 29.83
C LEU A 459 5.99 11.74 29.77
N PRO A 460 6.94 12.55 30.28
CA PRO A 460 8.35 12.15 30.38
C PRO A 460 8.53 10.81 31.12
N ALA A 461 9.37 9.93 30.56
CA ALA A 461 9.52 8.56 31.05
C ALA A 461 10.05 8.50 32.50
N GLU A 462 10.90 9.44 32.89
CA GLU A 462 11.47 9.56 34.24
C GLU A 462 10.42 9.79 35.33
N GLU A 463 9.31 10.46 35.00
CA GLU A 463 8.18 10.66 35.91
C GLU A 463 7.09 9.59 35.72
N ALA A 464 6.82 9.20 34.48
CA ALA A 464 5.77 8.24 34.14
C ALA A 464 6.09 6.81 34.58
N VAL A 465 7.30 6.32 34.35
CA VAL A 465 7.68 4.92 34.63
C VAL A 465 7.61 4.60 36.12
N PRO A 466 8.15 5.41 37.07
CA PRO A 466 8.02 5.13 38.50
C PRO A 466 6.57 5.05 38.98
N MET A 467 5.70 5.96 38.52
CA MET A 467 4.26 5.92 38.81
C MET A 467 3.61 4.66 38.27
N LEU A 468 3.88 4.30 37.01
CA LEU A 468 3.30 3.12 36.37
C LEU A 468 3.81 1.80 36.99
N ILE A 469 5.07 1.71 37.40
CA ILE A 469 5.61 0.55 38.12
C ILE A 469 4.99 0.43 39.52
N LYS A 470 4.69 1.55 40.21
CA LYS A 470 3.89 1.51 41.45
C LYS A 470 2.50 0.91 41.20
N PHE A 471 1.74 1.40 40.22
CA PHE A 471 0.43 0.83 39.89
C PHE A 471 0.50 -0.63 39.41
N LEU A 472 1.61 -1.06 38.81
CA LEU A 472 1.86 -2.46 38.43
C LEU A 472 2.03 -3.38 39.66
N ARG A 473 2.65 -2.90 40.75
CA ARG A 473 2.70 -3.59 42.05
C ARG A 473 1.31 -3.69 42.68
N GLU A 474 0.54 -2.60 42.68
CA GLU A 474 -0.70 -2.47 43.43
C GLU A 474 -1.95 -3.11 42.78
N SER A 475 -2.10 -3.07 41.45
CA SER A 475 -3.32 -3.56 40.75
C SER A 475 -3.36 -5.09 40.56
N ASP A 476 -4.55 -5.70 40.51
CA ASP A 476 -4.71 -7.13 40.23
C ASP A 476 -4.66 -7.42 38.70
N PRO A 477 -4.03 -8.50 38.24
CA PRO A 477 -4.02 -8.87 36.83
C PRO A 477 -5.41 -9.04 36.16
N ALA A 478 -6.48 -9.28 36.92
CA ALA A 478 -7.86 -9.30 36.44
C ALA A 478 -8.36 -7.90 36.03
N ASP A 479 -7.87 -6.84 36.69
CA ASP A 479 -8.40 -5.49 36.61
C ASP A 479 -8.34 -4.88 35.21
N ALA A 480 -9.28 -3.98 34.96
CA ALA A 480 -9.25 -3.14 33.76
C ALA A 480 -8.05 -2.18 33.77
N GLU A 481 -7.63 -1.71 34.96
CA GLU A 481 -6.49 -0.82 35.19
C GLU A 481 -5.15 -1.48 34.79
N TYR A 482 -4.91 -2.72 35.22
CA TYR A 482 -3.66 -3.46 34.93
C TYR A 482 -3.35 -3.57 33.42
N ARG A 483 -4.39 -3.59 32.58
CA ARG A 483 -4.25 -3.57 31.12
C ARG A 483 -3.87 -2.20 30.56
N ALA A 484 -4.27 -1.11 31.22
CA ALA A 484 -3.85 0.25 30.88
C ALA A 484 -2.40 0.49 31.32
N VAL A 485 -2.05 0.13 32.57
CA VAL A 485 -0.68 0.27 33.13
C VAL A 485 0.35 -0.38 32.21
N LYS A 486 0.17 -1.66 31.83
CA LYS A 486 1.08 -2.36 30.91
C LYS A 486 1.15 -1.77 29.50
N ARG A 487 0.10 -1.07 29.03
CA ARG A 487 0.11 -0.38 27.73
C ARG A 487 0.89 0.93 27.81
N SER A 488 0.73 1.70 28.88
CA SER A 488 1.50 2.93 29.11
C SER A 488 2.98 2.62 29.32
N LEU A 489 3.32 1.57 30.08
CA LEU A 489 4.71 1.08 30.18
C LEU A 489 5.28 0.61 28.83
N ALA A 490 4.45 0.06 27.94
CA ALA A 490 4.87 -0.35 26.60
C ALA A 490 5.09 0.82 25.61
N ALA A 491 4.72 2.05 25.99
CA ALA A 491 5.04 3.27 25.24
C ALA A 491 6.38 3.90 25.67
N HIS A 492 6.88 3.55 26.87
CA HIS A 492 8.18 3.97 27.41
C HIS A 492 9.31 2.98 27.08
N TYR A 493 9.26 2.39 25.87
CA TYR A 493 10.24 1.49 25.26
C TYR A 493 11.36 0.93 26.18
N ALA A 494 12.60 1.34 25.98
CA ALA A 494 13.75 0.80 26.71
C ALA A 494 13.84 1.35 28.14
N GLU A 495 13.27 2.53 28.35
CA GLU A 495 13.24 3.34 29.58
C GLU A 495 12.40 2.65 30.67
N ALA A 496 11.37 1.89 30.30
CA ALA A 496 10.60 1.05 31.21
C ALA A 496 11.35 -0.19 31.70
N ALA A 497 12.37 -0.66 30.97
CA ALA A 497 12.98 -1.96 31.22
C ALA A 497 13.70 -2.09 32.58
N PRO A 498 14.47 -1.10 33.08
CA PRO A 498 15.10 -1.19 34.40
C PRO A 498 14.07 -1.34 35.54
N GLY A 499 12.97 -0.58 35.51
CA GLY A 499 11.89 -0.67 36.50
C GLY A 499 11.13 -2.00 36.43
N LEU A 500 10.98 -2.57 35.24
CA LEU A 500 10.40 -3.91 35.03
C LEU A 500 11.33 -5.05 35.48
N ILE A 501 12.65 -4.86 35.44
CA ILE A 501 13.63 -5.83 35.97
C ILE A 501 13.66 -5.76 37.51
N ALA A 502 13.70 -4.55 38.09
CA ALA A 502 13.61 -4.38 39.54
C ALA A 502 12.35 -5.04 40.12
N PHE A 503 11.20 -4.86 39.48
CA PHE A 503 9.95 -5.53 39.83
C PHE A 503 10.07 -7.07 39.89
N LEU A 504 10.85 -7.69 38.99
CA LEU A 504 11.08 -9.16 38.97
C LEU A 504 12.07 -9.65 40.03
N GLY A 505 12.84 -8.74 40.66
CA GLY A 505 13.73 -9.06 41.78
C GLY A 505 13.07 -8.82 43.16
N GLU A 506 12.07 -7.95 43.22
CA GLU A 506 11.32 -7.62 44.44
C GLU A 506 10.23 -8.65 44.80
N ASP A 507 9.52 -9.16 43.77
CA ASP A 507 8.31 -9.96 43.96
C ASP A 507 8.60 -11.46 43.83
N ALA A 508 7.97 -12.30 44.68
CA ALA A 508 8.23 -13.74 44.66
C ALA A 508 7.70 -14.42 43.38
N PRO A 509 8.37 -15.46 42.83
CA PRO A 509 7.96 -16.12 41.58
C PRO A 509 6.62 -16.87 41.61
N ASP A 510 5.95 -16.94 42.78
CA ASP A 510 4.63 -17.54 42.98
C ASP A 510 3.48 -16.67 42.41
N LYS A 511 3.70 -15.36 42.25
CA LYS A 511 2.84 -14.41 41.51
C LYS A 511 2.95 -14.61 39.99
N ASP A 512 2.67 -15.85 39.58
CA ASP A 512 2.97 -16.47 38.29
C ASP A 512 2.49 -15.63 37.09
N ARG A 513 1.31 -15.01 37.24
CA ARG A 513 0.67 -14.20 36.20
C ARG A 513 1.33 -12.82 36.02
N LYS A 514 1.68 -12.12 37.12
CA LYS A 514 2.40 -10.83 37.03
C LYS A 514 3.78 -11.04 36.42
N HIS A 515 4.52 -12.03 36.90
CA HIS A 515 5.83 -12.42 36.37
C HIS A 515 5.77 -12.73 34.87
N THR A 516 4.82 -13.59 34.45
CA THR A 516 4.63 -13.94 33.03
C THR A 516 4.33 -12.70 32.17
N ASP A 517 3.49 -11.78 32.65
CA ASP A 517 3.15 -10.58 31.87
C ASP A 517 4.26 -9.51 31.85
N VAL A 518 5.09 -9.41 32.89
CA VAL A 518 6.26 -8.51 32.93
C VAL A 518 7.40 -9.03 32.06
N LEU A 519 7.69 -10.34 32.10
CA LEU A 519 8.66 -10.96 31.18
C LEU A 519 8.25 -10.81 29.72
N ARG A 520 6.94 -10.91 29.42
CA ARG A 520 6.39 -10.64 28.08
C ARG A 520 6.57 -9.18 27.65
N LEU A 521 6.42 -8.24 28.58
CA LEU A 521 6.61 -6.81 28.32
C LEU A 521 8.09 -6.51 28.08
N LEU A 522 9.00 -7.00 28.93
CA LEU A 522 10.44 -6.94 28.72
C LEU A 522 10.86 -7.54 27.37
N GLY A 523 10.32 -8.70 26.99
CA GLY A 523 10.56 -9.30 25.67
C GLY A 523 10.08 -8.48 24.47
N ARG A 524 9.26 -7.44 24.69
CA ARG A 524 8.81 -6.48 23.66
C ARG A 524 9.62 -5.18 23.66
N VAL A 525 10.11 -4.72 24.81
CA VAL A 525 10.63 -3.36 24.99
C VAL A 525 12.10 -3.28 25.46
N GLY A 526 12.61 -4.36 26.05
CA GLY A 526 13.97 -4.45 26.55
C GLY A 526 15.00 -4.61 25.43
N GLN A 527 15.99 -3.73 25.42
CA GLN A 527 17.21 -3.89 24.62
C GLN A 527 18.01 -5.14 25.06
N PRO A 528 18.92 -5.68 24.22
CA PRO A 528 19.67 -6.90 24.56
C PRO A 528 20.41 -6.82 25.90
N ALA A 529 20.97 -5.67 26.26
CA ALA A 529 21.63 -5.46 27.55
C ALA A 529 20.69 -5.66 28.77
N HIS A 530 19.42 -5.25 28.65
CA HIS A 530 18.40 -5.48 29.67
C HIS A 530 17.98 -6.96 29.70
N LEU A 531 17.79 -7.56 28.52
CA LEU A 531 17.41 -8.97 28.40
C LEU A 531 18.52 -9.93 28.87
N ASN A 532 19.79 -9.51 28.83
CA ASN A 532 20.91 -10.26 29.39
C ASN A 532 20.82 -10.44 30.90
N GLN A 533 20.28 -9.46 31.63
CA GLN A 533 20.09 -9.56 33.09
C GLN A 533 19.11 -10.68 33.47
N LEU A 534 18.26 -11.13 32.54
CA LEU A 534 17.36 -12.27 32.76
C LEU A 534 18.08 -13.63 32.70
N VAL A 535 19.35 -13.70 32.25
CA VAL A 535 20.09 -14.97 32.07
C VAL A 535 20.43 -15.63 33.40
N GLU A 536 20.82 -14.88 34.43
CA GLU A 536 21.14 -15.43 35.75
C GLU A 536 19.92 -16.05 36.47
N HIS A 537 18.71 -15.64 36.07
CA HIS A 537 17.44 -16.15 36.59
C HIS A 537 16.89 -17.39 35.83
N LEU A 538 17.64 -17.99 34.90
CA LEU A 538 17.18 -19.17 34.16
C LEU A 538 16.96 -20.37 35.10
N GLY A 539 15.92 -21.17 34.83
CA GLY A 539 15.50 -22.27 35.70
C GLY A 539 14.61 -21.88 36.90
N GLN A 540 14.55 -20.60 37.28
CA GLN A 540 13.78 -20.12 38.45
C GLN A 540 12.28 -19.92 38.16
N GLY A 541 11.40 -20.28 39.10
CA GLY A 541 9.95 -20.09 38.99
C GLY A 541 9.21 -21.17 38.19
N SER A 542 7.92 -20.96 37.93
CA SER A 542 7.08 -21.97 37.29
C SER A 542 7.44 -22.26 35.83
N ARG A 543 6.86 -23.33 35.28
CA ARG A 543 6.91 -23.64 33.85
C ARG A 543 6.32 -22.51 32.98
N SER A 544 5.41 -21.66 33.47
CA SER A 544 4.95 -20.48 32.71
C SER A 544 6.03 -19.40 32.67
N VAL A 545 6.50 -18.97 33.85
CA VAL A 545 7.48 -17.89 34.03
C VAL A 545 8.79 -18.20 33.30
N ARG A 546 9.33 -19.41 33.47
CA ARG A 546 10.52 -19.87 32.75
C ARG A 546 10.36 -19.84 31.23
N ASN A 547 9.21 -20.28 30.71
CA ASN A 547 8.92 -20.23 29.28
C ASN A 547 8.87 -18.80 28.74
N GLU A 548 8.33 -17.85 29.49
CA GLU A 548 8.30 -16.45 29.05
C GLU A 548 9.67 -15.77 29.18
N ARG A 549 10.45 -16.05 30.24
CA ARG A 549 11.84 -15.60 30.38
C ARG A 549 12.68 -16.02 29.16
N ILE A 550 12.54 -17.27 28.73
CA ILE A 550 13.19 -17.82 27.53
C ILE A 550 12.71 -17.14 26.23
N ARG A 551 11.42 -16.75 26.13
CA ARG A 551 10.89 -15.99 24.98
C ARG A 551 11.41 -14.56 24.91
N ALA A 552 11.56 -13.93 26.07
CA ALA A 552 12.05 -12.57 26.25
C ALA A 552 13.56 -12.47 25.97
N ILE A 553 14.38 -13.32 26.60
CA ILE A 553 15.78 -13.51 26.22
C ILE A 553 15.88 -13.80 24.70
N GLY A 554 15.02 -14.68 24.20
CA GLY A 554 14.99 -15.03 22.77
C GLY A 554 14.63 -13.88 21.81
N SER A 555 14.18 -12.70 22.24
CA SER A 555 14.02 -11.52 21.37
C SER A 555 15.23 -10.58 21.37
N GLY A 556 16.19 -10.77 22.29
CA GLY A 556 17.46 -10.03 22.32
C GLY A 556 18.43 -10.36 21.18
N GLY A 557 18.12 -11.37 20.34
CA GLY A 557 18.85 -11.67 19.11
C GLY A 557 20.27 -12.22 19.33
N ARG A 558 21.14 -12.03 18.32
CA ARG A 558 22.51 -12.56 18.30
C ARG A 558 23.36 -12.18 19.53
N PRO A 559 23.28 -10.96 20.12
CA PRO A 559 24.05 -10.61 21.31
C PRO A 559 23.88 -11.53 22.53
N LEU A 560 22.77 -12.26 22.66
CA LEU A 560 22.56 -13.17 23.80
C LEU A 560 23.07 -14.60 23.57
N VAL A 561 23.60 -14.94 22.39
CA VAL A 561 24.13 -16.29 22.12
C VAL A 561 25.35 -16.61 23.00
N GLU A 562 26.28 -15.66 23.16
CA GLU A 562 27.47 -15.86 24.01
C GLU A 562 27.13 -15.96 25.51
N PRO A 563 26.39 -15.01 26.14
CA PRO A 563 25.99 -15.13 27.54
C PRO A 563 25.23 -16.43 27.85
N LEU A 564 24.37 -16.87 26.93
CA LEU A 564 23.64 -18.13 27.10
C LEU A 564 24.53 -19.37 26.98
N LEU A 565 25.55 -19.37 26.11
CA LEU A 565 26.50 -20.48 26.05
C LEU A 565 27.38 -20.52 27.31
N VAL A 566 27.88 -19.37 27.77
CA VAL A 566 28.66 -19.26 29.02
C VAL A 566 27.84 -19.76 30.21
N TYR A 567 26.59 -19.32 30.34
CA TYR A 567 25.70 -19.78 31.40
C TYR A 567 25.33 -21.26 31.26
N ALA A 568 25.07 -21.76 30.05
CA ALA A 568 24.79 -23.17 29.79
C ALA A 568 25.97 -24.07 30.15
N HIS A 569 27.21 -23.68 29.80
CA HIS A 569 28.42 -24.41 30.17
C HIS A 569 28.59 -24.49 31.70
N ALA A 570 28.37 -23.38 32.41
CA ALA A 570 28.50 -23.32 33.87
C ALA A 570 27.39 -24.09 34.62
N ASN A 571 26.18 -24.21 34.04
CA ASN A 571 24.98 -24.71 34.71
C ASN A 571 24.38 -25.98 34.04
N ILE A 572 25.16 -26.72 33.28
CA ILE A 572 24.66 -27.68 32.27
C ILE A 572 23.68 -28.74 32.79
N ASN A 573 23.88 -29.26 34.01
CA ASN A 573 23.02 -30.28 34.62
C ASN A 573 21.89 -29.70 35.50
N THR A 574 21.65 -28.39 35.44
CA THR A 574 20.52 -27.74 36.14
C THR A 574 19.37 -27.41 35.18
N GLU A 575 18.18 -27.17 35.73
CA GLU A 575 17.04 -26.63 34.95
C GLU A 575 17.35 -25.24 34.35
N GLY A 576 18.34 -24.51 34.89
CA GLY A 576 18.87 -23.27 34.31
C GLY A 576 19.68 -23.51 33.04
N GLY A 577 20.62 -24.46 33.04
CA GLY A 577 21.34 -24.87 31.82
C GLY A 577 20.39 -25.41 30.75
N TYR A 578 19.40 -26.21 31.14
CA TYR A 578 18.36 -26.72 30.24
C TYR A 578 17.52 -25.61 29.58
N ASP A 579 17.25 -24.52 30.30
CA ASP A 579 16.57 -23.33 29.79
C ASP A 579 17.48 -22.45 28.93
N ALA A 580 18.77 -22.32 29.27
CA ALA A 580 19.76 -21.60 28.46
C ALA A 580 19.92 -22.24 27.07
N LEU A 581 20.08 -23.56 27.02
CA LEU A 581 20.03 -24.34 25.78
C LEU A 581 18.68 -24.20 25.05
N LYS A 582 17.57 -23.91 25.76
CA LYS A 582 16.27 -23.66 25.13
C LYS A 582 16.23 -22.29 24.45
N ALA A 583 16.81 -21.29 25.09
CA ALA A 583 16.94 -19.95 24.54
C ALA A 583 17.89 -19.94 23.33
N LEU A 584 19.02 -20.65 23.39
CA LEU A 584 19.91 -20.87 22.24
C LEU A 584 19.17 -21.51 21.06
N ASN A 585 18.40 -22.58 21.28
CA ASN A 585 17.66 -23.24 20.20
C ASN A 585 16.46 -22.41 19.68
N LEU A 586 15.96 -21.45 20.47
CA LEU A 586 14.95 -20.48 20.03
C LEU A 586 15.59 -19.35 19.21
N LEU A 587 16.74 -18.84 19.64
CA LEU A 587 17.54 -17.85 18.92
C LEU A 587 18.01 -18.41 17.58
N GLY A 588 18.59 -19.61 17.56
CA GLY A 588 18.99 -20.31 16.33
C GLY A 588 17.84 -20.42 15.32
N LYS A 589 16.63 -20.77 15.78
CA LYS A 589 15.44 -20.79 14.91
C LYS A 589 15.00 -19.39 14.43
N ARG A 590 15.22 -18.33 15.23
CA ARG A 590 14.85 -16.94 14.90
C ARG A 590 15.87 -16.22 14.00
N LEU A 591 17.15 -16.60 14.08
CA LEU A 591 18.27 -15.97 13.38
C LEU A 591 18.60 -16.62 12.03
N HIS A 592 17.71 -17.48 11.50
CA HIS A 592 17.91 -18.22 10.25
C HIS A 592 17.95 -17.30 9.01
N PHE A 593 19.14 -16.80 8.68
CA PHE A 593 19.44 -16.15 7.40
C PHE A 593 20.56 -16.93 6.69
N ASN A 594 20.22 -17.54 5.56
CA ASN A 594 21.07 -18.08 4.48
C ASN A 594 22.26 -19.00 4.80
N GLY A 595 22.58 -19.30 6.07
CA GLY A 595 23.68 -20.21 6.43
C GLY A 595 23.71 -20.59 7.91
N LEU A 596 24.74 -21.31 8.32
CA LEU A 596 25.04 -21.56 9.75
C LEU A 596 26.00 -20.48 10.27
N GLY A 597 25.50 -19.62 11.15
CA GLY A 597 26.35 -18.67 11.88
C GLY A 597 27.36 -19.39 12.78
N GLU A 598 28.48 -18.75 13.09
CA GLU A 598 29.43 -19.31 14.05
C GLU A 598 28.93 -19.18 15.50
N LEU A 599 29.20 -20.21 16.29
CA LEU A 599 28.95 -20.21 17.73
C LEU A 599 30.05 -19.35 18.41
N PRO A 600 29.73 -18.24 19.10
CA PRO A 600 30.71 -17.49 19.86
C PRO A 600 31.20 -18.32 21.04
N ARG A 601 32.50 -18.24 21.36
CA ARG A 601 33.20 -19.12 22.31
C ARG A 601 33.03 -20.62 22.00
N PRO A 602 33.39 -21.09 20.79
CA PRO A 602 33.22 -22.50 20.42
C PRO A 602 34.00 -23.46 21.34
N GLU A 603 35.09 -23.00 21.96
CA GLU A 603 35.89 -23.74 22.94
C GLU A 603 35.12 -24.18 24.20
N LEU A 604 33.96 -23.57 24.48
CA LEU A 604 33.09 -23.99 25.59
C LEU A 604 32.17 -25.15 25.23
N PHE A 605 32.02 -25.49 23.94
CA PHE A 605 30.94 -26.37 23.47
C PHE A 605 31.23 -27.87 23.67
N GLU A 606 32.39 -28.37 23.22
CA GLU A 606 32.79 -29.78 23.49
C GLU A 606 32.93 -30.04 25.01
N PRO A 607 33.65 -29.20 25.79
CA PRO A 607 33.72 -29.34 27.26
C PRO A 607 32.39 -29.13 28.01
N MET A 608 31.33 -28.62 27.35
CA MET A 608 29.96 -28.67 27.87
C MET A 608 29.29 -30.01 27.54
N LEU A 609 29.46 -30.52 26.32
CA LEU A 609 28.95 -31.83 25.87
C LEU A 609 29.55 -33.01 26.63
N ASP A 610 30.74 -32.85 27.22
CA ASP A 610 31.36 -33.84 28.13
C ASP A 610 30.75 -33.89 29.53
N LYS A 611 30.15 -32.79 29.99
CA LYS A 611 29.59 -32.68 31.34
C LYS A 611 28.12 -33.08 31.43
N VAL A 612 27.44 -33.38 30.31
CA VAL A 612 25.98 -33.58 30.32
C VAL A 612 25.59 -34.95 30.87
N GLU A 613 24.99 -34.97 32.06
CA GLU A 613 24.44 -36.19 32.66
C GLU A 613 23.09 -36.61 32.06
N SER A 614 22.22 -35.63 31.74
CA SER A 614 20.86 -35.92 31.29
C SER A 614 20.76 -36.05 29.77
N ARG A 615 20.33 -37.24 29.29
CA ARG A 615 19.90 -37.48 27.90
C ARG A 615 19.04 -36.34 27.32
N ARG A 616 18.08 -35.84 28.11
CA ARG A 616 17.15 -34.77 27.71
C ARG A 616 17.85 -33.42 27.47
N THR A 617 18.94 -33.17 28.18
CA THR A 617 19.83 -32.01 27.99
C THR A 617 20.76 -32.25 26.80
N LEU A 618 21.35 -33.44 26.67
CA LEU A 618 22.31 -33.77 25.59
C LEU A 618 21.67 -33.63 24.21
N LEU A 619 20.48 -34.21 24.03
CA LEU A 619 19.67 -34.07 22.80
C LEU A 619 19.30 -32.62 22.46
N ARG A 620 19.33 -31.70 23.44
CA ARG A 620 19.14 -30.27 23.20
C ARG A 620 20.46 -29.55 22.90
N ALA A 621 21.54 -29.90 23.60
CA ALA A 621 22.86 -29.34 23.39
C ALA A 621 23.38 -29.67 21.98
N LEU A 622 23.29 -30.92 21.52
CA LEU A 622 23.59 -31.31 20.13
C LEU A 622 22.77 -30.48 19.12
N ARG A 623 21.50 -30.20 19.43
CA ARG A 623 20.64 -29.38 18.56
C ARG A 623 21.04 -27.88 18.51
N VAL A 624 21.91 -27.38 19.39
CA VAL A 624 22.53 -26.05 19.22
C VAL A 624 23.38 -26.04 17.94
N ALA A 625 24.13 -27.13 17.68
CA ALA A 625 25.03 -27.23 16.54
C ALA A 625 24.31 -27.29 15.17
N LYS A 626 23.02 -27.66 15.12
CA LYS A 626 22.16 -27.50 13.93
C LYS A 626 21.95 -26.03 13.53
N PHE A 627 22.18 -25.10 14.46
CA PHE A 627 21.96 -23.66 14.25
C PHE A 627 23.25 -22.86 14.19
N PHE A 628 24.30 -23.31 14.90
CA PHE A 628 25.57 -22.62 15.01
C PHE A 628 26.75 -23.57 14.76
N ARG A 629 27.70 -23.19 13.89
CA ARG A 629 28.94 -23.96 13.67
C ARG A 629 29.85 -23.84 14.88
N ALA A 630 30.27 -24.98 15.44
CA ALA A 630 31.33 -25.06 16.45
C ALA A 630 32.55 -25.77 15.86
N GLN A 631 33.74 -25.22 16.10
CA GLN A 631 35.01 -25.81 15.66
C GLN A 631 35.27 -27.14 16.40
N GLY A 632 35.85 -28.13 15.73
CA GLY A 632 36.09 -29.48 16.29
C GLY A 632 34.81 -30.32 16.52
N PHE A 633 33.63 -29.82 16.14
CA PHE A 633 32.39 -30.57 16.38
C PHE A 633 32.27 -31.84 15.50
N LEU A 634 32.85 -31.86 14.30
CA LEU A 634 32.83 -33.06 13.45
C LEU A 634 33.70 -34.18 14.04
N ASP A 635 34.94 -33.86 14.47
CA ASP A 635 35.77 -34.76 15.29
C ASP A 635 35.04 -35.27 16.53
N THR A 636 34.29 -34.39 17.22
CA THR A 636 33.51 -34.75 18.41
C THR A 636 32.38 -35.72 18.05
N VAL A 637 31.65 -35.49 16.95
CA VAL A 637 30.62 -36.41 16.46
C VAL A 637 31.24 -37.76 16.12
N LYS A 638 32.33 -37.79 15.35
CA LYS A 638 33.05 -39.00 14.95
C LYS A 638 33.56 -39.81 16.14
N ARG A 639 34.23 -39.17 17.10
CA ARG A 639 34.88 -39.81 18.26
C ARG A 639 33.92 -40.25 19.36
N LYS A 640 32.76 -39.60 19.50
CA LYS A 640 31.89 -39.74 20.68
C LYS A 640 30.42 -40.06 20.39
N PHE A 641 29.88 -39.60 19.27
CA PHE A 641 28.44 -39.67 18.99
C PHE A 641 28.05 -40.56 17.82
N ALA A 642 29.01 -40.98 16.97
CA ALA A 642 28.79 -41.97 15.91
C ALA A 642 28.44 -43.35 16.50
N ASP A 643 29.23 -43.85 17.45
CA ASP A 643 29.04 -45.19 18.05
C ASP A 643 28.25 -45.18 19.39
N HIS A 644 27.58 -44.07 19.73
CA HIS A 644 26.91 -43.90 21.01
C HIS A 644 25.72 -44.87 21.17
N GLU A 645 25.64 -45.59 22.30
CA GLU A 645 24.63 -46.64 22.56
C GLU A 645 23.18 -46.22 22.25
N ASP A 646 22.76 -45.05 22.75
CA ASP A 646 21.44 -44.48 22.49
C ASP A 646 21.30 -43.93 21.06
N ALA A 647 20.51 -44.63 20.24
CA ALA A 647 20.20 -44.23 18.87
C ALA A 647 19.59 -42.82 18.75
N LEU A 648 18.89 -42.28 19.76
CA LEU A 648 18.39 -40.90 19.67
C LEU A 648 19.52 -39.86 19.81
N VAL A 649 20.61 -40.19 20.51
CA VAL A 649 21.81 -39.34 20.60
C VAL A 649 22.56 -39.38 19.27
N ARG A 650 22.78 -40.56 18.69
CA ARG A 650 23.33 -40.70 17.33
C ARG A 650 22.52 -39.88 16.32
N ARG A 651 21.20 -40.07 16.29
CA ARG A 651 20.27 -39.31 15.42
C ARG A 651 20.36 -37.80 15.65
N ALA A 652 20.53 -37.34 16.88
CA ALA A 652 20.66 -35.92 17.19
C ALA A 652 22.01 -35.32 16.77
N ALA A 653 23.08 -36.11 16.75
CA ALA A 653 24.38 -35.70 16.21
C ALA A 653 24.37 -35.64 14.68
N ILE A 654 23.84 -36.67 14.01
CA ILE A 654 23.62 -36.71 12.55
C ILE A 654 22.73 -35.53 12.10
N ALA A 655 21.62 -35.27 12.79
CA ALA A 655 20.76 -34.10 12.54
C ALA A 655 21.43 -32.74 12.83
N ALA A 656 22.55 -32.69 13.55
CA ALA A 656 23.28 -31.46 13.82
C ALA A 656 24.28 -31.11 12.70
N ILE A 657 24.90 -32.11 12.08
CA ILE A 657 25.88 -31.92 11.00
C ILE A 657 25.25 -31.77 9.61
N GLU A 658 23.95 -32.02 9.46
CA GLU A 658 23.12 -31.87 8.25
C GLU A 658 23.55 -30.73 7.31
N ARG A 659 23.71 -29.51 7.85
CA ARG A 659 24.01 -28.30 7.08
C ARG A 659 25.49 -27.85 7.15
N TYR A 660 26.43 -28.74 7.49
CA TYR A 660 27.86 -28.42 7.52
C TYR A 660 28.47 -28.60 6.12
N PRO A 661 28.92 -27.51 5.45
CA PRO A 661 29.41 -27.56 4.07
C PRO A 661 30.85 -28.10 4.03
N SER A 662 30.99 -29.41 4.16
CA SER A 662 32.27 -30.11 4.13
C SER A 662 32.09 -31.57 3.71
N ALA A 663 33.10 -32.14 3.06
CA ALA A 663 33.16 -33.56 2.74
C ALA A 663 33.28 -34.42 4.01
N GLU A 664 33.90 -33.93 5.09
CA GLU A 664 33.96 -34.66 6.36
C GLU A 664 32.56 -34.88 6.95
N ALA A 665 31.73 -33.84 7.02
CA ALA A 665 30.33 -33.97 7.46
C ALA A 665 29.54 -34.90 6.53
N ARG A 666 29.78 -34.85 5.22
CA ARG A 666 29.15 -35.76 4.24
C ARG A 666 29.52 -37.22 4.52
N ASN A 667 30.79 -37.51 4.75
CA ASN A 667 31.28 -38.85 5.03
C ASN A 667 30.66 -39.40 6.34
N LEU A 668 30.53 -38.57 7.38
CA LEU A 668 29.82 -38.94 8.62
C LEU A 668 28.31 -39.19 8.42
N LEU A 669 27.67 -38.55 7.43
CA LEU A 669 26.31 -38.88 7.01
C LEU A 669 26.26 -40.19 6.21
N VAL A 670 27.26 -40.47 5.37
CA VAL A 670 27.38 -41.74 4.63
C VAL A 670 27.61 -42.93 5.56
N ASP A 671 28.53 -42.82 6.53
CA ASP A 671 28.77 -43.84 7.56
C ASP A 671 27.46 -44.20 8.29
N ALA A 672 26.65 -43.18 8.59
CA ALA A 672 25.36 -43.31 9.27
C ALA A 672 24.22 -43.93 8.41
N LEU A 673 24.42 -44.15 7.11
CA LEU A 673 23.49 -44.94 6.28
C LEU A 673 23.50 -46.42 6.67
N SER A 674 24.55 -46.91 7.34
CA SER A 674 24.67 -48.30 7.81
C SER A 674 24.23 -48.51 9.26
N ASP A 675 23.67 -47.50 9.93
CA ASP A 675 23.30 -47.61 11.35
C ASP A 675 22.20 -48.66 11.59
N SER A 676 22.39 -49.50 12.61
CA SER A 676 21.38 -50.42 13.17
C SER A 676 19.97 -49.82 13.33
N SER A 677 19.86 -48.54 13.67
CA SER A 677 18.62 -47.83 13.92
C SER A 677 18.09 -47.15 12.65
N PRO A 678 16.86 -47.47 12.19
CA PRO A 678 16.27 -46.81 11.04
C PRO A 678 16.09 -45.31 11.27
N ASP A 679 15.86 -44.91 12.52
CA ASP A 679 15.70 -43.51 12.93
C ASP A 679 16.95 -42.67 12.61
N VAL A 680 18.14 -43.27 12.71
CA VAL A 680 19.42 -42.64 12.35
C VAL A 680 19.61 -42.66 10.84
N ARG A 681 19.46 -43.82 10.18
CA ARG A 681 19.62 -43.94 8.71
C ARG A 681 18.70 -42.98 7.95
N ILE A 682 17.42 -42.92 8.33
CA ILE A 682 16.43 -42.01 7.73
C ILE A 682 16.86 -40.56 7.90
N THR A 683 17.44 -40.19 9.05
CA THR A 683 17.97 -38.85 9.30
C THR A 683 19.20 -38.57 8.44
N ALA A 684 20.10 -39.55 8.29
CA ALA A 684 21.30 -39.44 7.47
C ALA A 684 20.99 -39.25 5.97
N VAL A 685 20.12 -40.11 5.40
CA VAL A 685 19.70 -39.95 3.99
C VAL A 685 18.85 -38.69 3.78
N SER A 686 18.05 -38.28 4.76
CA SER A 686 17.32 -36.99 4.69
C SER A 686 18.29 -35.81 4.66
N ALA A 687 19.39 -35.88 5.41
CA ALA A 687 20.41 -34.85 5.44
C ALA A 687 21.22 -34.80 4.13
N LEU A 688 21.61 -35.96 3.59
CA LEU A 688 22.24 -36.03 2.26
C LEU A 688 21.33 -35.46 1.16
N ALA A 689 20.02 -35.68 1.24
CA ALA A 689 19.02 -35.18 0.30
C ALA A 689 18.70 -33.67 0.40
N GLU A 690 19.36 -32.93 1.29
CA GLU A 690 19.23 -31.46 1.45
C GLU A 690 20.59 -30.75 1.23
N ARG A 691 21.54 -31.41 0.55
CA ARG A 691 22.89 -30.88 0.28
C ARG A 691 23.16 -30.72 -1.21
N ASP A 692 23.97 -29.71 -1.54
CA ASP A 692 24.37 -29.41 -2.91
C ASP A 692 25.37 -30.44 -3.47
N ASP A 693 26.12 -31.14 -2.60
CA ASP A 693 27.10 -32.19 -2.95
C ASP A 693 26.52 -33.62 -2.90
N ALA A 694 25.19 -33.76 -3.01
CA ALA A 694 24.50 -35.06 -2.96
C ALA A 694 24.82 -36.00 -4.14
N SER A 695 25.39 -35.48 -5.24
CA SER A 695 25.87 -36.27 -6.38
C SER A 695 27.16 -37.06 -6.08
N GLU A 696 27.93 -36.67 -5.05
CA GLU A 696 29.17 -37.37 -4.66
C GLU A 696 28.93 -38.66 -3.85
N VAL A 697 27.67 -39.05 -3.58
CA VAL A 697 27.31 -40.20 -2.72
C VAL A 697 26.31 -41.18 -3.36
N VAL A 698 26.25 -41.18 -4.70
CA VAL A 698 25.28 -41.98 -5.48
C VAL A 698 25.41 -43.48 -5.18
N SER A 699 26.62 -44.04 -5.21
CA SER A 699 26.84 -45.49 -5.07
C SER A 699 26.51 -45.99 -3.66
N GLU A 700 26.71 -45.17 -2.62
CA GLU A 700 26.37 -45.46 -1.23
C GLU A 700 24.87 -45.34 -0.97
N VAL A 701 24.20 -44.33 -1.54
CA VAL A 701 22.73 -44.23 -1.48
C VAL A 701 22.07 -45.35 -2.31
N LEU A 702 22.70 -45.80 -3.40
CA LEU A 702 22.31 -47.01 -4.14
C LEU A 702 22.45 -48.27 -3.26
N ALA A 703 23.56 -48.45 -2.54
CA ALA A 703 23.72 -49.55 -1.60
C ALA A 703 22.63 -49.53 -0.52
N TYR A 704 22.45 -48.39 0.14
CA TYR A 704 21.40 -48.17 1.15
C TYR A 704 19.99 -48.51 0.64
N SER A 705 19.64 -48.08 -0.58
CA SER A 705 18.32 -48.34 -1.18
C SER A 705 18.02 -49.83 -1.47
N ARG A 706 19.04 -50.69 -1.53
CA ARG A 706 18.90 -52.14 -1.76
C ARG A 706 18.57 -52.91 -0.49
N GLU A 707 18.93 -52.36 0.67
CA GLU A 707 18.81 -52.99 1.99
C GLU A 707 17.73 -52.34 2.87
N GLU A 708 17.42 -51.06 2.67
CA GLU A 708 16.43 -50.35 3.48
C GLU A 708 14.99 -50.88 3.26
N SER A 709 14.27 -51.03 4.37
CA SER A 709 12.87 -51.46 4.41
C SER A 709 11.90 -50.33 4.79
N TRP A 710 12.39 -49.28 5.45
CA TRP A 710 11.55 -48.17 5.92
C TRP A 710 11.21 -47.20 4.78
N LYS A 711 9.90 -47.08 4.48
CA LYS A 711 9.34 -46.19 3.43
C LYS A 711 9.90 -44.77 3.48
N ALA A 712 10.09 -44.19 4.66
CA ALA A 712 10.61 -42.83 4.80
C ALA A 712 12.09 -42.71 4.39
N GLY A 713 12.91 -43.75 4.59
CA GLY A 713 14.30 -43.78 4.15
C GLY A 713 14.41 -43.97 2.64
N LEU A 714 13.67 -44.94 2.09
CA LEU A 714 13.56 -45.18 0.64
C LEU A 714 13.05 -43.94 -0.11
N GLN A 715 12.09 -43.20 0.44
CA GLN A 715 11.59 -41.95 -0.15
C GLN A 715 12.66 -40.86 -0.29
N GLN A 716 13.64 -40.81 0.61
CA GLN A 716 14.74 -39.86 0.55
C GLN A 716 15.88 -40.38 -0.33
N ALA A 717 16.20 -41.68 -0.25
CA ALA A 717 17.18 -42.31 -1.12
C ALA A 717 16.80 -42.11 -2.60
N PHE A 718 15.57 -42.45 -2.99
CA PHE A 718 15.13 -42.25 -4.36
C PHE A 718 14.98 -40.77 -4.75
N ARG A 719 14.78 -39.84 -3.81
CA ARG A 719 14.84 -38.39 -4.11
C ARG A 719 16.25 -37.96 -4.54
N VAL A 720 17.30 -38.44 -3.87
CA VAL A 720 18.70 -38.21 -4.29
C VAL A 720 18.95 -38.86 -5.64
N LEU A 721 18.65 -40.15 -5.76
CA LEU A 721 18.99 -40.95 -6.95
C LEU A 721 18.23 -40.49 -8.21
N ALA A 722 17.00 -40.00 -8.08
CA ALA A 722 16.24 -39.45 -9.20
C ALA A 722 16.80 -38.10 -9.68
N ALA A 723 17.37 -37.29 -8.77
CA ALA A 723 17.90 -35.96 -9.07
C ALA A 723 19.32 -35.97 -9.68
N VAL A 724 20.00 -37.12 -9.74
CA VAL A 724 21.36 -37.25 -10.27
C VAL A 724 21.37 -38.20 -11.46
N GLU A 725 21.49 -37.67 -12.67
CA GLU A 725 21.41 -38.42 -13.92
C GLU A 725 22.73 -39.11 -14.29
N THR A 726 22.76 -40.45 -14.21
CA THR A 726 23.93 -41.29 -14.52
C THR A 726 23.50 -42.68 -15.01
N ASP A 727 24.33 -43.31 -15.86
CA ASP A 727 24.12 -44.70 -16.29
C ASP A 727 23.99 -45.68 -15.11
N GLU A 728 24.69 -45.44 -13.98
CA GLU A 728 24.57 -46.28 -12.77
C GLU A 728 23.19 -46.18 -12.14
N THR A 729 22.61 -44.97 -12.07
CA THR A 729 21.28 -44.76 -11.50
C THR A 729 20.18 -45.28 -12.41
N ASP A 730 20.26 -45.05 -13.72
CA ASP A 730 19.29 -45.59 -14.69
C ASP A 730 19.32 -47.14 -14.71
N ALA A 731 20.50 -47.74 -14.76
CA ALA A 731 20.64 -49.21 -14.69
C ALA A 731 20.12 -49.78 -13.36
N ALA A 732 20.30 -49.05 -12.24
CA ALA A 732 19.76 -49.46 -10.95
C ALA A 732 18.22 -49.34 -10.87
N PHE A 733 17.63 -48.28 -11.42
CA PHE A 733 16.18 -48.11 -11.50
C PHE A 733 15.55 -49.17 -12.41
N GLU A 734 16.08 -49.37 -13.62
CA GLU A 734 15.61 -50.41 -14.56
C GLU A 734 15.68 -51.80 -13.93
N LYS A 735 16.78 -52.13 -13.26
CA LYS A 735 16.93 -53.39 -12.53
C LYS A 735 15.92 -53.52 -11.38
N LEU A 736 15.71 -52.47 -10.59
CA LEU A 736 14.72 -52.47 -9.51
C LEU A 736 13.29 -52.74 -10.03
N PHE A 737 12.90 -52.09 -11.13
CA PHE A 737 11.58 -52.28 -11.72
C PHE A 737 11.42 -53.67 -12.35
N LEU A 738 12.46 -54.22 -13.00
CA LEU A 738 12.39 -55.52 -13.67
C LEU A 738 12.54 -56.72 -12.71
N ASP A 739 13.45 -56.65 -11.74
CA ASP A 739 13.68 -57.74 -10.76
C ASP A 739 12.61 -57.77 -9.66
N LYS A 740 12.10 -56.60 -9.24
CA LYS A 740 11.25 -56.44 -8.05
C LYS A 740 10.01 -55.54 -8.31
N PRO A 741 9.24 -55.71 -9.40
CA PRO A 741 8.15 -54.78 -9.77
C PRO A 741 7.09 -54.60 -8.68
N ASN A 742 6.75 -55.67 -7.94
CA ASN A 742 5.67 -55.64 -6.97
C ASN A 742 6.04 -55.10 -5.58
N THR A 743 7.20 -54.43 -5.44
CA THR A 743 7.68 -53.91 -4.14
C THR A 743 7.35 -52.43 -3.92
N THR A 744 7.25 -52.03 -2.65
CA THR A 744 7.11 -50.62 -2.28
C THR A 744 8.31 -49.79 -2.74
N ALA A 745 9.51 -50.36 -2.79
CA ALA A 745 10.69 -49.67 -3.31
C ALA A 745 10.51 -49.22 -4.77
N SER A 746 10.05 -50.13 -5.64
CA SER A 746 9.76 -49.83 -7.05
C SER A 746 8.70 -48.72 -7.22
N LEU A 747 7.63 -48.74 -6.42
CA LEU A 747 6.62 -47.68 -6.44
C LEU A 747 7.19 -46.32 -6.00
N LEU A 748 8.04 -46.30 -4.97
CA LEU A 748 8.68 -45.07 -4.47
C LEU A 748 9.72 -44.51 -5.43
N ALA A 749 10.45 -45.39 -6.13
CA ALA A 749 11.42 -45.02 -7.15
C ALA A 749 10.73 -44.36 -8.36
N ALA A 750 9.64 -44.94 -8.87
CA ALA A 750 8.85 -44.34 -9.95
C ALA A 750 8.31 -42.94 -9.55
N GLN A 751 7.76 -42.83 -8.33
CA GLN A 751 7.28 -41.56 -7.77
C GLN A 751 8.38 -40.51 -7.55
N ALA A 752 9.65 -40.91 -7.45
CA ALA A 752 10.77 -39.97 -7.33
C ALA A 752 11.22 -39.47 -8.71
N LEU A 753 11.33 -40.38 -9.68
CA LEU A 753 11.63 -40.06 -11.08
C LEU A 753 10.59 -39.10 -11.68
N ASP A 754 9.29 -39.36 -11.47
CA ASP A 754 8.21 -38.49 -11.96
C ASP A 754 8.33 -37.05 -11.44
N ARG A 755 8.66 -36.89 -10.16
CA ARG A 755 8.84 -35.58 -9.49
C ARG A 755 10.11 -34.87 -9.91
N ALA A 756 11.17 -35.61 -10.22
CA ALA A 756 12.38 -35.06 -10.83
C ALA A 756 12.14 -34.64 -12.29
N GLY A 757 11.10 -35.17 -12.95
CA GLY A 757 10.90 -35.03 -14.39
C GLY A 757 11.85 -35.91 -15.21
N ARG A 758 12.39 -36.97 -14.60
CA ARG A 758 13.31 -37.91 -15.23
C ARG A 758 12.55 -39.11 -15.81
N PRO A 759 12.71 -39.43 -17.10
CA PRO A 759 12.02 -40.56 -17.72
C PRO A 759 12.66 -41.91 -17.36
N VAL A 760 12.05 -43.00 -17.83
CA VAL A 760 12.66 -44.33 -17.90
C VAL A 760 12.68 -44.79 -19.36
N LYS A 761 13.55 -45.75 -19.72
CA LYS A 761 13.52 -46.36 -21.06
C LYS A 761 12.12 -46.89 -21.39
N ALA A 762 11.58 -46.48 -22.53
CA ALA A 762 10.19 -46.76 -22.90
C ALA A 762 9.89 -48.26 -23.02
N GLU A 763 10.88 -49.05 -23.41
CA GLU A 763 10.82 -50.51 -23.52
C GLU A 763 10.63 -51.18 -22.14
N VAL A 764 11.20 -50.58 -21.08
CA VAL A 764 11.03 -51.05 -19.69
C VAL A 764 9.65 -50.68 -19.17
N ALA A 765 9.21 -49.43 -19.40
CA ALA A 765 7.85 -49.01 -19.04
C ALA A 765 6.77 -49.83 -19.76
N GLN A 766 6.89 -50.02 -21.08
CA GLN A 766 6.00 -50.86 -21.88
C GLN A 766 5.91 -52.28 -21.29
N ARG A 767 7.04 -52.95 -21.09
CA ARG A 767 7.10 -54.32 -20.57
C ARG A 767 6.41 -54.47 -19.20
N LEU A 768 6.44 -53.43 -18.37
CA LEU A 768 5.79 -53.41 -17.05
C LEU A 768 4.30 -53.07 -17.16
N VAL A 769 3.91 -52.11 -18.01
CA VAL A 769 2.52 -51.73 -18.27
C VAL A 769 1.74 -52.87 -18.91
N GLU A 770 2.34 -53.63 -19.83
CA GLU A 770 1.69 -54.77 -20.50
C GLU A 770 1.53 -55.99 -19.57
N ASN A 771 2.43 -56.18 -18.59
CA ASN A 771 2.42 -57.35 -17.71
C ASN A 771 1.28 -57.30 -16.68
N PRO A 772 0.29 -58.22 -16.73
CA PRO A 772 -0.87 -58.20 -15.82
C PRO A 772 -0.54 -58.62 -14.38
N GLU A 773 0.62 -59.22 -14.14
CA GLU A 773 1.07 -59.67 -12.82
C GLU A 773 1.90 -58.59 -12.08
N VAL A 774 2.15 -57.44 -12.72
CA VAL A 774 2.66 -56.23 -12.06
C VAL A 774 1.49 -55.48 -11.41
N ASN A 775 1.72 -54.94 -10.20
CA ASN A 775 0.71 -54.21 -9.44
C ASN A 775 0.20 -52.97 -10.21
N LEU A 776 -1.06 -52.60 -9.98
CA LEU A 776 -1.70 -51.53 -10.73
C LEU A 776 -1.00 -50.17 -10.52
N ASP A 777 -0.56 -49.89 -9.30
CA ASP A 777 -0.03 -48.57 -8.95
C ASP A 777 1.29 -48.29 -9.68
N LEU A 778 2.24 -49.24 -9.74
CA LEU A 778 3.47 -49.07 -10.54
C LEU A 778 3.16 -48.96 -12.04
N ARG A 779 2.13 -49.65 -12.55
CA ARG A 779 1.74 -49.58 -13.97
C ARG A 779 1.13 -48.22 -14.34
N LEU A 780 0.50 -47.54 -13.39
CA LEU A 780 0.02 -46.16 -13.57
C LEU A 780 1.21 -45.18 -13.58
N GLU A 781 2.14 -45.30 -12.63
CA GLU A 781 3.34 -44.46 -12.57
C GLU A 781 4.25 -44.66 -13.80
N MET A 782 4.35 -45.87 -14.35
CA MET A 782 5.06 -46.14 -15.60
C MET A 782 4.40 -45.48 -16.82
N LEU A 783 3.08 -45.28 -16.82
CA LEU A 783 2.40 -44.46 -17.83
C LEU A 783 2.69 -42.97 -17.63
N ASP A 784 2.74 -42.49 -16.39
CA ASP A 784 3.06 -41.09 -16.08
C ASP A 784 4.51 -40.71 -16.43
N LEU A 785 5.45 -41.65 -16.23
CA LEU A 785 6.86 -41.55 -16.65
C LEU A 785 7.02 -41.57 -18.17
N LEU A 786 6.26 -42.41 -18.88
CA LEU A 786 6.13 -42.32 -20.35
C LEU A 786 5.56 -40.95 -20.79
N GLY A 787 4.85 -40.25 -19.91
CA GLY A 787 4.40 -38.87 -20.08
C GLY A 787 5.52 -37.81 -20.04
N VAL A 788 6.73 -38.17 -19.61
CA VAL A 788 7.92 -37.29 -19.57
C VAL A 788 9.00 -37.71 -20.56
N ASP A 789 9.03 -39.00 -20.91
CA ASP A 789 9.85 -39.53 -22.00
C ASP A 789 9.64 -38.78 -23.33
N ARG A 790 10.71 -38.70 -24.13
CA ARG A 790 10.73 -38.09 -25.46
C ARG A 790 11.04 -39.10 -26.58
N SER A 791 11.25 -40.38 -26.27
CA SER A 791 11.55 -41.42 -27.26
C SER A 791 10.37 -41.68 -28.22
N GLN A 792 10.68 -41.99 -29.48
CA GLN A 792 9.63 -42.37 -30.44
C GLN A 792 8.92 -43.67 -30.02
N THR A 793 9.62 -44.59 -29.33
CA THR A 793 9.03 -45.84 -28.79
C THR A 793 7.89 -45.52 -27.83
N GLY A 794 8.11 -44.65 -26.84
CA GLY A 794 7.13 -44.32 -25.81
C GLY A 794 5.89 -43.62 -26.38
N GLU A 795 6.05 -42.71 -27.35
CA GLU A 795 4.92 -42.11 -28.05
C GLU A 795 4.15 -43.15 -28.86
N THR A 796 4.85 -43.99 -29.63
CA THR A 796 4.24 -45.04 -30.46
C THR A 796 3.42 -46.02 -29.60
N PHE A 797 3.95 -46.43 -28.45
CA PHE A 797 3.26 -47.29 -27.49
C PHE A 797 2.00 -46.64 -26.90
N LEU A 798 2.07 -45.37 -26.50
CA LEU A 798 0.91 -44.64 -25.97
C LEU A 798 -0.15 -44.39 -27.05
N LEU A 799 0.24 -44.01 -28.28
CA LEU A 799 -0.67 -43.82 -29.42
C LEU A 799 -1.35 -45.12 -29.85
N ALA A 800 -0.62 -46.23 -29.88
CA ALA A 800 -1.17 -47.57 -30.12
C ALA A 800 -2.15 -47.95 -29.00
N THR A 801 -1.79 -47.71 -27.74
CA THR A 801 -2.66 -47.97 -26.58
C THR A 801 -3.96 -47.16 -26.62
N LEU A 802 -3.90 -45.89 -27.04
CA LEU A 802 -5.08 -45.04 -27.27
C LEU A 802 -5.93 -45.54 -28.44
N THR A 803 -5.31 -45.87 -29.58
CA THR A 803 -6.03 -46.18 -30.83
C THR A 803 -6.66 -47.58 -30.81
N GLU A 804 -5.95 -48.58 -30.27
CA GLU A 804 -6.42 -49.96 -30.13
C GLU A 804 -7.09 -50.23 -28.77
N GLN A 805 -7.22 -49.21 -27.92
CA GLN A 805 -7.81 -49.25 -26.58
C GLN A 805 -7.21 -50.36 -25.67
N LYS A 806 -5.89 -50.59 -25.75
CA LYS A 806 -5.20 -51.74 -25.12
C LYS A 806 -5.36 -51.82 -23.59
N TRP A 807 -5.70 -50.72 -22.90
CA TRP A 807 -6.12 -50.71 -21.50
C TRP A 807 -7.29 -51.69 -21.20
N GLU A 808 -8.10 -52.04 -22.20
CA GLU A 808 -9.16 -53.04 -22.13
C GLU A 808 -8.62 -54.45 -21.84
N GLN A 809 -7.43 -54.75 -22.34
CA GLN A 809 -6.75 -56.05 -22.26
C GLN A 809 -5.84 -56.10 -21.01
N PHE A 810 -5.30 -54.96 -20.61
CA PHE A 810 -4.32 -54.80 -19.52
C PHE A 810 -4.87 -55.06 -18.10
N ALA A 811 -6.19 -55.05 -17.88
CA ALA A 811 -6.79 -55.18 -16.55
C ALA A 811 -7.93 -56.22 -16.46
N LYS A 812 -7.66 -57.32 -15.74
CA LYS A 812 -8.66 -58.37 -15.41
C LYS A 812 -9.88 -57.84 -14.60
N PRO A 813 -9.76 -56.85 -13.68
CA PRO A 813 -10.93 -56.24 -13.03
C PRO A 813 -11.41 -54.97 -13.75
N THR A 814 -12.69 -54.93 -14.15
CA THR A 814 -13.32 -53.79 -14.86
C THR A 814 -13.15 -52.45 -14.15
N ARG A 815 -13.11 -52.44 -12.81
CA ARG A 815 -12.95 -51.23 -11.99
C ARG A 815 -11.59 -50.53 -12.14
N SER A 816 -10.59 -51.14 -12.77
CA SER A 816 -9.25 -50.56 -12.94
C SER A 816 -9.02 -49.95 -14.32
N LYS A 817 -9.86 -50.29 -15.31
CA LYS A 817 -9.68 -49.89 -16.72
C LYS A 817 -9.70 -48.36 -16.93
N HIS A 818 -10.55 -47.64 -16.20
CA HIS A 818 -10.65 -46.18 -16.32
C HIS A 818 -9.34 -45.49 -15.92
N LYS A 819 -8.66 -45.94 -14.84
CA LYS A 819 -7.38 -45.37 -14.42
C LYS A 819 -6.31 -45.52 -15.51
N LEU A 820 -6.16 -46.71 -16.09
CA LEU A 820 -5.17 -46.95 -17.15
C LEU A 820 -5.42 -46.06 -18.38
N ARG A 821 -6.69 -45.92 -18.80
CA ARG A 821 -7.10 -44.94 -19.83
C ARG A 821 -6.70 -43.52 -19.42
N ASP A 822 -7.05 -43.10 -18.22
CA ASP A 822 -6.87 -41.71 -17.78
C ASP A 822 -5.39 -41.30 -17.72
N HIS A 823 -4.52 -42.19 -17.26
CA HIS A 823 -3.07 -41.97 -17.27
C HIS A 823 -2.50 -41.98 -18.70
N VAL A 824 -2.97 -42.85 -19.62
CA VAL A 824 -2.57 -42.80 -21.05
C VAL A 824 -2.93 -41.45 -21.70
N LEU A 825 -4.14 -40.93 -21.44
CA LEU A 825 -4.57 -39.63 -21.96
C LEU A 825 -3.70 -38.49 -21.39
N LEU A 826 -3.47 -38.47 -20.08
CA LEU A 826 -2.66 -37.45 -19.42
C LEU A 826 -1.18 -37.52 -19.85
N ALA A 827 -0.62 -38.72 -20.05
CA ALA A 827 0.74 -38.92 -20.55
C ALA A 827 0.92 -38.34 -21.96
N LEU A 828 0.01 -38.67 -22.90
CA LEU A 828 0.02 -38.09 -24.25
C LEU A 828 -0.10 -36.56 -24.24
N GLY A 829 -0.91 -36.02 -23.32
CA GLY A 829 -1.01 -34.58 -23.08
C GLY A 829 0.30 -33.97 -22.56
N ARG A 830 0.90 -34.56 -21.53
CA ARG A 830 2.15 -34.10 -20.90
C ARG A 830 3.33 -34.11 -21.88
N ARG A 831 3.41 -35.12 -22.75
CA ARG A 831 4.35 -35.18 -23.90
C ARG A 831 4.06 -34.15 -24.99
N ARG A 832 2.83 -33.61 -25.06
CA ARG A 832 2.31 -32.77 -26.15
C ARG A 832 2.33 -33.46 -27.51
N SER A 833 2.01 -34.76 -27.55
CA SER A 833 2.01 -35.55 -28.80
C SER A 833 1.08 -34.93 -29.85
N GLU A 834 1.63 -34.44 -30.95
CA GLU A 834 0.85 -33.81 -32.04
C GLU A 834 -0.12 -34.82 -32.67
N ALA A 835 0.32 -36.06 -32.85
CA ALA A 835 -0.50 -37.16 -33.37
C ALA A 835 -1.62 -37.59 -32.41
N ALA A 836 -1.52 -37.29 -31.11
CA ALA A 836 -2.59 -37.50 -30.15
C ALA A 836 -3.60 -36.34 -30.11
N MET A 837 -3.18 -35.10 -30.37
CA MET A 837 -4.01 -33.90 -30.14
C MET A 837 -5.39 -33.95 -30.83
N PRO A 838 -5.52 -34.34 -32.12
CA PRO A 838 -6.83 -34.47 -32.76
C PRO A 838 -7.71 -35.53 -32.11
N LYS A 839 -7.13 -36.68 -31.72
CA LYS A 839 -7.84 -37.79 -31.06
C LYS A 839 -8.29 -37.42 -29.65
N LEU A 840 -7.49 -36.65 -28.91
CA LEU A 840 -7.87 -36.12 -27.60
C LEU A 840 -9.03 -35.11 -27.71
N LEU A 841 -9.02 -34.26 -28.73
CA LEU A 841 -10.11 -33.31 -29.01
C LEU A 841 -11.39 -34.02 -29.47
N GLU A 842 -11.30 -34.99 -30.37
CA GLU A 842 -12.40 -35.86 -30.79
C GLU A 842 -13.01 -36.59 -29.58
N LEU A 843 -12.18 -37.20 -28.73
CA LEU A 843 -12.62 -37.93 -27.53
C LEU A 843 -13.31 -37.00 -26.52
N ALA A 844 -12.81 -35.77 -26.34
CA ALA A 844 -13.45 -34.76 -25.50
C ALA A 844 -14.83 -34.35 -26.05
N GLN A 845 -14.97 -34.20 -27.37
CA GLN A 845 -16.20 -33.77 -28.02
C GLN A 845 -17.27 -34.88 -28.12
N THR A 846 -16.85 -36.13 -28.37
CA THR A 846 -17.77 -37.22 -28.77
C THR A 846 -18.10 -38.21 -27.64
N SER A 847 -17.31 -38.28 -26.56
CA SER A 847 -17.54 -39.28 -25.52
C SER A 847 -18.82 -39.03 -24.73
N THR A 848 -19.58 -40.09 -24.47
CA THR A 848 -20.79 -40.09 -23.63
C THR A 848 -20.49 -40.10 -22.13
N SER A 849 -19.22 -40.23 -21.73
CA SER A 849 -18.78 -40.26 -20.32
C SER A 849 -18.14 -38.92 -19.94
N LEU A 850 -18.77 -38.18 -19.03
CA LEU A 850 -18.27 -36.89 -18.56
C LEU A 850 -16.85 -36.98 -17.98
N ASP A 851 -16.50 -38.09 -17.32
CA ASP A 851 -15.15 -38.34 -16.78
C ASP A 851 -14.11 -38.40 -17.92
N VAL A 852 -14.44 -39.07 -19.03
CA VAL A 852 -13.58 -39.13 -20.23
C VAL A 852 -13.41 -37.74 -20.83
N GLN A 853 -14.50 -36.98 -20.98
CA GLN A 853 -14.44 -35.62 -21.52
C GLN A 853 -13.57 -34.72 -20.63
N GLN A 854 -13.69 -34.83 -19.31
CA GLN A 854 -12.92 -34.07 -18.34
C GLN A 854 -11.43 -34.43 -18.35
N VAL A 855 -11.07 -35.71 -18.49
CA VAL A 855 -9.66 -36.13 -18.54
C VAL A 855 -9.03 -35.80 -19.90
N ALA A 856 -9.77 -35.94 -21.00
CA ALA A 856 -9.31 -35.49 -22.33
C ALA A 856 -9.07 -33.97 -22.36
N LEU A 857 -9.96 -33.16 -21.79
CA LEU A 857 -9.76 -31.72 -21.60
C LEU A 857 -8.51 -31.40 -20.76
N ARG A 858 -8.28 -32.13 -19.65
CA ARG A 858 -7.07 -31.98 -18.84
C ARG A 858 -5.78 -32.36 -19.60
N ALA A 859 -5.82 -33.35 -20.47
CA ALA A 859 -4.69 -33.69 -21.34
C ALA A 859 -4.42 -32.57 -22.37
N LEU A 860 -5.48 -32.01 -22.96
CA LEU A 860 -5.38 -30.86 -23.88
C LEU A 860 -4.80 -29.61 -23.19
N ALA A 861 -5.01 -29.44 -21.88
CA ALA A 861 -4.46 -28.33 -21.08
C ALA A 861 -2.92 -28.31 -20.90
N PHE A 862 -2.19 -29.29 -21.46
CA PHE A 862 -0.72 -29.30 -21.49
C PHE A 862 -0.11 -28.75 -22.79
N TYR A 863 -0.89 -28.70 -23.87
CA TYR A 863 -0.48 -28.16 -25.17
C TYR A 863 -0.37 -26.63 -25.13
N GLN A 864 0.27 -26.04 -26.15
CA GLN A 864 0.43 -24.59 -26.33
C GLN A 864 -0.08 -24.12 -27.72
N ASP A 865 -0.92 -24.93 -28.38
CA ASP A 865 -1.39 -24.71 -29.75
C ASP A 865 -2.56 -23.69 -29.86
N GLU A 866 -2.57 -22.93 -30.95
CA GLU A 866 -3.59 -21.92 -31.27
C GLU A 866 -4.79 -22.49 -32.06
N GLY A 867 -4.58 -23.54 -32.87
CA GLY A 867 -5.67 -24.24 -33.54
C GLY A 867 -6.62 -24.91 -32.53
N LEU A 868 -6.05 -25.53 -31.51
CA LEU A 868 -6.72 -26.09 -30.34
C LEU A 868 -7.46 -25.02 -29.55
N LEU A 869 -6.81 -23.89 -29.21
CA LEU A 869 -7.47 -22.76 -28.52
C LEU A 869 -8.69 -22.26 -29.31
N THR A 870 -8.56 -22.12 -30.63
CA THR A 870 -9.65 -21.70 -31.51
C THR A 870 -10.79 -22.72 -31.50
N SER A 871 -10.46 -24.02 -31.60
CA SER A 871 -11.42 -25.12 -31.58
C SER A 871 -12.20 -25.22 -30.25
N LEU A 872 -11.50 -25.08 -29.12
CA LEU A 872 -12.10 -25.03 -27.79
C LEU A 872 -13.02 -23.80 -27.62
N LYS A 873 -12.59 -22.61 -28.08
CA LYS A 873 -13.39 -21.37 -28.03
C LYS A 873 -14.64 -21.42 -28.92
N VAL A 874 -14.61 -22.17 -30.03
CA VAL A 874 -15.81 -22.46 -30.84
C VAL A 874 -16.73 -23.43 -30.09
N TRP A 875 -16.22 -24.56 -29.63
CA TRP A 875 -17.00 -25.61 -28.96
C TRP A 875 -17.67 -25.14 -27.66
N LYS A 876 -17.00 -24.28 -26.87
CA LYS A 876 -17.55 -23.67 -25.65
C LYS A 876 -18.92 -22.98 -25.88
N LYS A 877 -19.16 -22.45 -27.08
CA LYS A 877 -20.43 -21.74 -27.41
C LYS A 877 -21.63 -22.69 -27.49
N SER A 878 -21.41 -23.94 -27.88
CA SER A 878 -22.47 -24.95 -28.08
C SER A 878 -22.51 -26.04 -26.99
N ALA A 879 -21.43 -26.22 -26.21
CA ALA A 879 -21.34 -27.23 -25.15
C ALA A 879 -22.41 -27.10 -24.04
N ASP A 880 -22.62 -28.18 -23.26
CA ASP A 880 -23.45 -28.20 -22.05
C ASP A 880 -22.89 -27.27 -20.94
N PRO A 881 -23.73 -26.60 -20.12
CA PRO A 881 -23.27 -25.74 -19.03
C PRO A 881 -22.21 -26.33 -18.08
N LYS A 882 -22.24 -27.64 -17.77
CA LYS A 882 -21.21 -28.28 -16.94
C LYS A 882 -19.88 -28.38 -17.66
N LEU A 883 -19.92 -28.64 -18.97
CA LEU A 883 -18.73 -28.81 -19.80
C LEU A 883 -18.12 -27.45 -20.19
N ARG A 884 -18.92 -26.38 -20.31
CA ARG A 884 -18.44 -25.00 -20.56
C ARG A 884 -17.39 -24.53 -19.56
N THR A 885 -17.56 -24.86 -18.28
CA THR A 885 -16.57 -24.51 -17.23
C THR A 885 -15.26 -25.25 -17.44
N LEU A 886 -15.30 -26.57 -17.67
CA LEU A 886 -14.11 -27.38 -17.92
C LEU A 886 -13.37 -26.96 -19.20
N ILE A 887 -14.09 -26.54 -20.24
CA ILE A 887 -13.52 -25.98 -21.47
C ILE A 887 -12.87 -24.62 -21.19
N GLU A 888 -13.48 -23.75 -20.37
CA GLU A 888 -12.90 -22.45 -19.98
C GLU A 888 -11.63 -22.61 -19.13
N ASP A 889 -11.64 -23.51 -18.15
CA ASP A 889 -10.46 -23.83 -17.34
C ASP A 889 -9.31 -24.32 -18.23
N THR A 890 -9.62 -25.16 -19.22
CA THR A 890 -8.66 -25.67 -20.22
C THR A 890 -8.10 -24.55 -21.09
N ILE A 891 -8.94 -23.67 -21.64
CA ILE A 891 -8.52 -22.48 -22.39
C ILE A 891 -7.59 -21.62 -21.54
N THR A 892 -8.01 -21.30 -20.31
CA THR A 892 -7.25 -20.47 -19.36
C THR A 892 -5.87 -21.07 -19.03
N MET A 893 -5.78 -22.40 -18.89
CA MET A 893 -4.51 -23.09 -18.67
C MET A 893 -3.59 -23.02 -19.89
N ILE A 894 -4.10 -23.22 -21.11
CA ILE A 894 -3.29 -23.13 -22.34
C ILE A 894 -2.81 -21.69 -22.56
N GLU A 895 -3.67 -20.69 -22.38
CA GLU A 895 -3.32 -19.27 -22.51
C GLU A 895 -2.22 -18.87 -21.52
N ARG A 896 -2.39 -19.19 -20.22
CA ARG A 896 -1.34 -18.95 -19.20
C ARG A 896 -0.02 -19.63 -19.54
N ARG A 897 -0.06 -20.85 -20.07
CA ARG A 897 1.15 -21.56 -20.52
C ARG A 897 1.82 -20.86 -21.70
N ARG A 898 1.09 -20.27 -22.65
CA ARG A 898 1.68 -19.47 -23.74
C ARG A 898 2.30 -18.18 -23.21
N THR A 899 1.61 -17.45 -22.32
CA THR A 899 2.14 -16.23 -21.70
C THR A 899 3.42 -16.49 -20.89
N LEU A 900 3.49 -17.60 -20.15
CA LEU A 900 4.70 -17.96 -19.39
C LEU A 900 5.89 -18.34 -20.30
N THR A 901 5.65 -18.90 -21.49
CA THR A 901 6.73 -19.10 -22.47
C THR A 901 7.20 -17.77 -23.06
N SER A 902 6.27 -16.86 -23.42
CA SER A 902 6.63 -15.51 -23.87
C SER A 902 7.49 -14.80 -22.83
N VAL A 903 6.99 -14.62 -21.59
CA VAL A 903 7.69 -13.89 -20.53
C VAL A 903 9.04 -14.52 -20.17
N ARG A 904 9.21 -15.84 -20.36
CA ARG A 904 10.52 -16.46 -20.20
C ARG A 904 11.45 -16.12 -21.38
N GLN A 905 10.97 -16.20 -22.60
CA GLN A 905 11.74 -15.80 -23.78
C GLN A 905 12.10 -14.31 -23.72
N ASP A 906 11.17 -13.44 -23.33
CA ASP A 906 11.37 -12.01 -23.05
C ASP A 906 12.42 -11.73 -21.94
N ILE A 907 12.82 -12.74 -21.14
CA ILE A 907 13.88 -12.67 -20.11
C ILE A 907 15.18 -13.30 -20.64
N ASP A 908 15.11 -14.47 -21.25
CA ASP A 908 16.26 -15.17 -21.81
C ASP A 908 16.88 -14.32 -22.97
N ASP A 909 16.06 -13.70 -23.84
CA ASP A 909 16.45 -12.73 -24.88
C ASP A 909 17.12 -11.45 -24.30
N VAL A 910 16.78 -11.05 -23.06
CA VAL A 910 17.39 -9.89 -22.37
C VAL A 910 18.74 -10.25 -21.77
N LEU A 911 18.88 -11.47 -21.24
CA LEU A 911 20.14 -11.96 -20.70
C LEU A 911 21.19 -12.20 -21.80
N GLU A 912 20.78 -12.75 -22.94
CA GLU A 912 21.67 -12.87 -24.12
C GLU A 912 22.07 -11.48 -24.67
N GLY A 913 21.16 -10.49 -24.63
CA GLY A 913 21.45 -9.10 -25.00
C GLY A 913 22.43 -8.38 -24.06
N ASP A 914 22.38 -8.66 -22.75
CA ASP A 914 23.36 -8.15 -21.79
C ASP A 914 24.75 -8.79 -22.03
N GLU A 915 24.84 -10.09 -22.33
CA GLU A 915 26.12 -10.76 -22.65
C GLU A 915 26.77 -10.25 -23.95
N GLU A 916 25.99 -10.00 -25.01
CA GLU A 916 26.53 -9.33 -26.21
C GLU A 916 27.07 -7.92 -25.86
N SER A 917 26.39 -7.19 -24.97
CA SER A 917 26.80 -5.83 -24.58
C SER A 917 28.10 -5.77 -23.77
N GLU A 918 28.36 -6.76 -22.90
CA GLU A 918 29.66 -6.85 -22.22
C GLU A 918 30.78 -7.19 -23.21
N SER A 919 30.51 -8.01 -24.23
CA SER A 919 31.50 -8.38 -25.26
C SER A 919 31.96 -7.17 -26.10
N ASP A 920 31.01 -6.33 -26.54
CA ASP A 920 31.28 -5.10 -27.32
C ASP A 920 32.00 -4.03 -26.47
N SER A 921 31.83 -4.07 -25.14
CA SER A 921 32.55 -3.20 -24.20
C SER A 921 34.02 -3.57 -24.04
N ALA A 922 34.35 -4.87 -24.11
CA ALA A 922 35.72 -5.37 -23.94
C ALA A 922 36.61 -5.04 -25.15
N ASP A 923 36.11 -5.20 -26.37
CA ASP A 923 36.92 -5.03 -27.58
C ASP A 923 37.20 -3.54 -27.89
N ASN A 924 36.32 -2.63 -27.46
CA ASN A 924 36.51 -1.18 -27.55
C ASN A 924 37.54 -0.61 -26.56
N ALA A 925 37.88 -1.33 -25.48
CA ALA A 925 38.91 -0.89 -24.52
C ALA A 925 40.36 -1.03 -25.06
N SER A 926 40.55 -1.57 -26.27
CA SER A 926 41.85 -2.00 -26.81
C SER A 926 42.61 -0.96 -27.66
N LYS A 927 42.06 0.25 -27.90
CA LYS A 927 42.59 1.17 -28.93
C LYS A 927 42.69 2.64 -28.49
N GLN A 928 43.88 3.21 -28.76
CA GLN A 928 44.27 4.63 -28.76
C GLN A 928 44.46 5.33 -27.38
N PRO A 929 45.33 6.36 -27.28
CA PRO A 929 46.78 6.24 -27.54
C PRO A 929 47.65 7.02 -26.50
N ASP A 930 48.97 6.93 -26.62
CA ASP A 930 49.91 7.82 -25.90
C ASP A 930 49.79 9.28 -26.36
N THR A 931 49.62 10.23 -25.43
CA THR A 931 50.11 11.63 -25.53
C THR A 931 50.17 12.28 -24.13
N GLU A 932 51.36 12.78 -23.79
CA GLU A 932 51.74 13.73 -22.70
C GLU A 932 51.22 13.47 -21.26
#